data_AF-A0A8R7UXI4-F1
#
_entry.id   AF-A0A8R7UXI4-F1
#
_cell.length_a   1.000
_cell.length_b   1.000
_cell.length_c   1.000
_cell.angle_alpha   90.00
_cell.angle_beta   90.00
_cell.angle_gamma   90.00
#
_symmetry.space_group_name_H-M   'P 1'
#
loop_
_entity.id
_entity.type
_entity.pdbx_description
1 polymer ?
#
loop_
_entity_poly.entity_id
_entity_poly.type
_entity_poly.pdbx_seq_one_letter_code
_entity_poly.pdbx_strand_id
1 'polypeptide(L)'
;MGEAHRVAANTKLNTESSRSHAILMVNVRRAVKGRSEMNVSMSAENGHSSSMMDSLRPPIVRKSKLVVVDLAGSERIDKSGSEGHTLEEAKSINLSLSSLGKCINALAESSAHVPVRDSKLTRLLKDSFGGTARTSLVVTIGPSPRHRGETTSTIMFGQRAMKVQNMVKLKEEFDYKSLCRRLDIELDKLIAENERQRKYFDDEIERITAEAQYRVAEAEKECKISLENEKMKYHQEYLDSIKILEEKWKVHQQSPKKQIKEPKSTSNGDVQDLLQNEKMLRQSAEDESNDLKNQLSHWKKMEATATAEVVRLRRMLDTEASQKDKLEEEIAVLKSQLMQLSLDADETRMSLDTGDGPGKIFPGLDSLMSHSRNSQPREQSNGPKAPVAKLFEQVGLQKILSLLESEEPDVRVHAVKVVANLAAEEANQEKIVEAGGLTSLLMLLRSSEDETIRRVAAGAIANLAMNETNQDLIMAQGGVTLLSMTASDAEDPQTLRMVAGAIANLCGNDKLQTRLRGEGGIKALLGMVKCGHPDVLAQIARGIANFAKCESRAATQGNKVGRSLLVDDGALPWIVKNANNEAAPIRRHIELALCHLAQHEVNAKDIVSEGALWELVRISRDCSREDIRMLAYRTLTSSPTLQSEMRRLRIEC
;
A
#
# COMPACT_ATOMS: atom_id res chain seq x y z
N MET A 1 27.44 25.35 2.97
CA MET A 1 27.97 25.88 4.24
C MET A 1 29.34 25.31 4.63
N GLY A 2 29.76 24.10 4.20
CA GLY A 2 31.04 23.51 4.63
C GLY A 2 32.30 24.14 4.03
N GLU A 3 32.35 24.35 2.71
CA GLU A 3 33.57 24.84 2.03
C GLU A 3 33.95 26.28 2.39
N ALA A 4 32.97 27.16 2.62
CA ALA A 4 33.17 28.58 2.91
C ALA A 4 33.83 28.85 4.29
N HIS A 5 33.84 27.85 5.19
CA HIS A 5 34.50 27.92 6.49
C HIS A 5 35.74 27.00 6.58
N ARG A 6 36.18 26.42 5.45
CA ARG A 6 37.31 25.51 5.39
C ARG A 6 38.62 26.31 5.36
N VAL A 7 39.42 26.18 6.41
CA VAL A 7 40.74 26.82 6.51
C VAL A 7 41.80 25.83 6.03
N ALA A 8 42.51 26.17 4.96
CA ALA A 8 43.67 25.42 4.50
C ALA A 8 44.95 26.11 4.98
N ALA A 9 45.93 25.34 5.45
CA ALA A 9 47.22 25.88 5.88
C ALA A 9 48.36 24.95 5.45
N ASN A 10 49.48 25.56 5.05
CA ASN A 10 50.65 24.84 4.59
C ASN A 10 51.37 24.20 5.78
N THR A 11 51.90 23.00 5.59
CA THR A 11 52.78 22.34 6.57
C THR A 11 54.10 22.01 5.90
N LYS A 12 55.15 21.67 6.68
CA LYS A 12 56.43 21.22 6.10
C LYS A 12 56.30 19.95 5.24
N LEU A 13 55.17 19.24 5.33
CA LEU A 13 54.92 17.97 4.65
C LEU A 13 53.94 18.08 3.46
N ASN A 14 53.05 19.07 3.44
CA ASN A 14 52.06 19.28 2.39
C ASN A 14 51.89 20.76 2.06
N THR A 15 51.91 21.10 0.76
CA THR A 15 51.73 22.47 0.25
C THR A 15 50.31 23.00 0.40
N GLU A 16 49.31 22.11 0.45
CA GLU A 16 47.93 22.42 0.82
C GLU A 16 47.40 21.27 1.68
N SER A 17 47.19 21.50 2.98
CA SER A 17 46.53 20.53 3.87
C SER A 17 45.16 21.06 4.27
N SER A 18 44.15 20.21 4.16
CA SER A 18 42.76 20.53 4.51
C SER A 18 42.49 20.56 6.02
N ARG A 19 43.45 20.08 6.83
CA ARG A 19 43.54 20.12 8.31
C ARG A 19 42.21 19.94 9.07
N SER A 20 41.28 19.18 8.50
CA SER A 20 39.94 18.95 9.03
C SER A 20 39.38 17.66 8.47
N HIS A 21 38.50 17.01 9.23
CA HIS A 21 37.75 15.85 8.75
C HIS A 21 36.55 16.33 7.94
N ALA A 22 36.37 15.83 6.71
CA ALA A 22 35.17 16.10 5.92
C ALA A 22 34.21 14.91 6.02
N ILE A 23 32.94 15.19 6.31
CA ILE A 23 31.89 14.18 6.41
C ILE A 23 30.71 14.61 5.55
N LEU A 24 30.40 13.82 4.52
CA LEU A 24 29.16 13.92 3.76
C LEU A 24 28.17 12.87 4.26
N MET A 25 26.99 13.31 4.66
CA MET A 25 25.95 12.45 5.20
C MET A 25 24.68 12.59 4.37
N VAL A 26 24.35 11.54 3.61
CA VAL A 26 23.15 11.48 2.77
C VAL A 26 22.12 10.58 3.44
N ASN A 27 20.97 11.14 3.79
CA ASN A 27 19.86 10.39 4.36
C ASN A 27 18.82 10.15 3.29
N VAL A 28 18.51 8.88 3.01
CA VAL A 28 17.48 8.49 2.04
C VAL A 28 16.30 7.92 2.80
N ARG A 29 15.09 8.32 2.42
CA ARG A 29 13.84 7.77 2.95
C ARG A 29 13.01 7.27 1.78
N ARG A 30 12.45 6.07 1.90
CA ARG A 30 11.59 5.46 0.89
C ARG A 30 10.37 4.85 1.56
N ALA A 31 9.18 5.24 1.10
CA ALA A 31 7.96 4.54 1.46
C ALA A 31 7.97 3.13 0.86
N VAL A 32 7.72 2.13 1.69
CA VAL A 32 7.62 0.71 1.33
C VAL A 32 6.14 0.34 1.34
N LYS A 33 5.60 -0.07 0.19
CA LYS A 33 4.27 -0.68 0.14
C LYS A 33 4.36 -2.03 0.86
N GLY A 34 3.50 -2.22 1.87
CA GLY A 34 3.58 -3.36 2.78
C GLY A 34 3.55 -4.70 2.05
N ARG A 35 4.39 -5.64 2.49
CA ARG A 35 4.41 -7.07 2.07
C ARG A 35 3.23 -7.89 2.62
N SER A 36 2.15 -7.23 3.05
CA SER A 36 1.10 -7.82 3.88
C SER A 36 -0.16 -8.27 3.11
N GLU A 37 -0.04 -8.65 1.83
CA GLU A 37 -1.10 -9.42 1.15
C GLU A 37 -0.89 -10.93 1.33
N MET A 38 0.29 -11.39 1.78
CA MET A 38 0.63 -12.81 1.79
C MET A 38 0.28 -13.56 3.11
N ASN A 39 -0.01 -12.86 4.21
CA ASN A 39 -0.15 -13.47 5.54
C ASN A 39 -1.56 -13.35 6.18
N VAL A 40 -2.57 -12.87 5.46
CA VAL A 40 -3.96 -12.74 5.98
C VAL A 40 -4.93 -13.71 5.27
N SER A 41 -4.44 -14.66 4.49
CA SER A 41 -5.30 -15.64 3.77
C SER A 41 -5.71 -16.86 4.61
N MET A 42 -5.53 -16.84 5.93
CA MET A 42 -5.93 -17.97 6.80
C MET A 42 -7.06 -17.63 7.80
N SER A 43 -7.71 -16.47 7.69
CA SER A 43 -8.90 -16.19 8.52
C SER A 43 -9.82 -15.17 7.85
N ALA A 44 -10.58 -15.58 6.84
CA ALA A 44 -11.69 -14.76 6.33
C ALA A 44 -12.77 -15.62 5.64
N GLU A 45 -13.35 -16.56 6.38
CA GLU A 45 -14.76 -16.89 6.17
C GLU A 45 -15.60 -15.89 6.99
N ASN A 46 -15.81 -14.69 6.44
CA ASN A 46 -17.02 -13.89 6.59
C ASN A 46 -16.85 -12.55 5.86
N GLY A 47 -17.82 -12.26 4.99
CA GLY A 47 -17.76 -11.20 3.99
C GLY A 47 -17.72 -9.77 4.51
N HIS A 48 -17.30 -8.89 3.58
CA HIS A 48 -17.58 -7.46 3.48
C HIS A 48 -16.89 -6.44 4.41
N SER A 49 -15.90 -6.79 5.24
CA SER A 49 -15.24 -5.82 6.14
C SER A 49 -13.75 -5.51 5.84
N SER A 50 -13.12 -6.11 4.84
CA SER A 50 -11.65 -6.02 4.66
C SER A 50 -11.11 -4.71 4.08
N SER A 51 -11.93 -3.87 3.41
CA SER A 51 -11.42 -2.66 2.75
C SER A 51 -11.04 -1.53 3.70
N MET A 52 -11.68 -1.41 4.88
CA MET A 52 -11.41 -0.33 5.85
C MET A 52 -10.18 -0.61 6.73
N MET A 53 -9.83 -1.89 6.91
CA MET A 53 -8.75 -2.27 7.82
C MET A 53 -7.36 -2.12 7.19
N ASP A 54 -7.27 -2.15 5.85
CA ASP A 54 -6.02 -1.90 5.12
C ASP A 54 -5.65 -0.41 5.02
N SER A 55 -6.63 0.51 5.07
CA SER A 55 -6.37 1.97 5.10
C SER A 55 -5.82 2.46 6.45
N LEU A 56 -6.11 1.73 7.54
CA LEU A 56 -5.63 2.02 8.90
C LEU A 56 -4.18 1.62 9.17
N ARG A 57 -3.53 0.86 8.27
CA ARG A 57 -2.12 0.46 8.47
C ARG A 57 -1.18 1.64 8.21
N PRO A 58 -0.29 1.99 9.16
CA PRO A 58 0.66 3.06 8.96
C PRO A 58 1.63 2.70 7.83
N PRO A 59 1.94 3.64 6.92
CA PRO A 59 2.84 3.36 5.82
C PRO A 59 4.23 3.07 6.38
N ILE A 60 4.84 1.98 5.94
CA ILE A 60 6.19 1.61 6.35
C ILE A 60 7.17 2.49 5.58
N VAL A 61 8.10 3.13 6.28
CA VAL A 61 9.16 3.93 5.67
C VAL A 61 10.50 3.27 5.97
N ARG A 62 11.24 2.94 4.91
CA ARG A 62 12.62 2.48 4.99
C ARG A 62 13.56 3.68 4.97
N LYS A 63 14.41 3.77 5.98
CA LYS A 63 15.43 4.81 6.10
C LYS A 63 16.80 4.20 5.80
N SER A 64 17.62 4.90 5.00
CA SER A 64 19.04 4.60 4.85
C SER A 64 19.89 5.84 5.06
N LYS A 65 21.14 5.61 5.44
CA LYS A 65 22.13 6.65 5.71
C LYS A 65 23.43 6.24 5.03
N LEU A 66 23.88 7.05 4.09
CA LEU A 66 25.22 6.95 3.49
C LEU A 66 26.11 7.99 4.15
N VAL A 67 27.28 7.55 4.62
CA VAL A 67 28.30 8.43 5.21
C VAL A 67 29.59 8.26 4.43
N VAL A 68 30.06 9.33 3.79
CA VAL A 68 31.37 9.39 3.13
C VAL A 68 32.26 10.28 3.98
N VAL A 69 33.43 9.77 4.35
CA VAL A 69 34.33 10.43 5.30
C VAL A 69 35.70 10.55 4.65
N ASP A 70 36.24 11.76 4.67
CA ASP A 70 37.66 12.04 4.43
C ASP A 70 38.28 12.46 5.76
N LEU A 71 39.20 11.64 6.27
CA LEU A 71 39.85 11.90 7.54
C LEU A 71 41.13 12.72 7.29
N ALA A 72 41.35 13.71 8.15
CA ALA A 72 42.61 14.43 8.17
C ALA A 72 43.79 13.47 8.44
N GLY A 73 44.99 13.89 8.04
CA GLY A 73 46.19 13.11 8.21
C GLY A 73 46.50 12.80 9.69
N SER A 74 47.14 11.65 9.90
CA SER A 74 47.54 11.14 11.23
C SER A 74 49.01 11.44 11.57
N GLU A 75 49.63 12.37 10.85
CA GLU A 75 51.03 12.71 11.02
C GLU A 75 51.34 13.26 12.41
N ARG A 76 52.55 12.95 12.86
CA ARG A 76 53.05 13.42 14.15
C ARG A 76 53.46 14.89 14.07
N ILE A 77 53.18 15.58 15.17
CA ILE A 77 53.35 17.02 15.34
C ILE A 77 54.83 17.45 15.23
N ASP A 78 55.75 16.60 15.68
CA ASP A 78 57.20 16.79 15.58
C ASP A 78 57.69 16.88 14.13
N LYS A 79 57.01 16.20 13.19
CA LYS A 79 57.33 16.22 11.75
C LYS A 79 56.57 17.29 10.98
N SER A 80 55.42 17.75 11.48
CA SER A 80 54.61 18.77 10.81
C SER A 80 55.21 20.18 10.91
N GLY A 81 56.01 20.43 11.95
CA GLY A 81 56.63 21.74 12.20
C GLY A 81 55.63 22.83 12.60
N SER A 82 54.52 22.43 13.23
CA SER A 82 53.42 23.32 13.63
C SER A 82 53.77 24.09 14.91
N GLU A 83 53.59 25.42 14.91
CA GLU A 83 53.86 26.32 16.03
C GLU A 83 52.64 27.20 16.36
N GLY A 84 52.54 27.69 17.61
CA GLY A 84 51.44 28.55 18.07
C GLY A 84 50.05 27.91 17.90
N HIS A 85 49.08 28.65 17.38
CA HIS A 85 47.71 28.17 17.17
C HIS A 85 47.60 26.94 16.25
N THR A 86 48.54 26.77 15.30
CA THR A 86 48.55 25.59 14.42
C THR A 86 48.88 24.30 15.19
N LEU A 87 49.57 24.40 16.32
CA LEU A 87 49.87 23.28 17.21
C LEU A 87 48.62 22.80 17.95
N GLU A 88 47.79 23.73 18.45
CA GLU A 88 46.54 23.44 19.17
C GLU A 88 45.50 22.75 18.26
N GLU A 89 45.45 23.18 17.00
CA GLU A 89 44.66 22.56 15.96
C GLU A 89 45.15 21.14 15.64
N ALA A 90 46.47 20.96 15.42
CA ALA A 90 47.06 19.65 15.16
C ALA A 90 46.84 18.66 16.32
N LYS A 91 46.89 19.16 17.57
CA LYS A 91 46.54 18.38 18.77
C LYS A 91 45.08 17.92 18.73
N SER A 92 44.16 18.81 18.35
CA SER A 92 42.72 18.50 18.29
C SER A 92 42.39 17.47 17.21
N ILE A 93 43.03 17.57 16.03
CA ILE A 93 42.92 16.58 14.95
C ILE A 93 43.41 15.22 15.44
N ASN A 94 44.63 15.16 16.00
CA ASN A 94 45.22 13.92 16.48
C ASN A 94 44.47 13.32 17.67
N LEU A 95 43.87 14.14 18.54
CA LEU A 95 43.01 13.66 19.62
C LEU A 95 41.77 12.93 19.07
N SER A 96 41.12 13.48 18.04
CA SER A 96 39.94 12.86 17.43
C SER A 96 40.27 11.54 16.73
N LEU A 97 41.42 11.45 16.05
CA LEU A 97 41.92 10.22 15.42
C LEU A 97 42.39 9.19 16.45
N SER A 98 43.03 9.63 17.52
CA SER A 98 43.43 8.75 18.64
C SER A 98 42.21 8.16 19.34
N SER A 99 41.17 8.96 19.54
CA SER A 99 39.89 8.51 20.12
C SER A 99 39.20 7.49 19.21
N LEU A 100 39.25 7.70 17.88
CA LEU A 100 38.80 6.72 16.91
C LEU A 100 39.62 5.43 16.99
N GLY A 101 40.95 5.52 17.10
CA GLY A 101 41.85 4.41 17.34
C GLY A 101 41.49 3.58 18.57
N LYS A 102 41.19 4.25 19.69
CA LYS A 102 40.72 3.60 20.93
C LYS A 102 39.39 2.87 20.74
N CYS A 103 38.43 3.51 20.05
CA CYS A 103 37.13 2.89 19.76
C CYS A 103 37.30 1.62 18.91
N ILE A 104 38.11 1.70 17.85
CA ILE A 104 38.40 0.55 16.98
C ILE A 104 39.10 -0.57 17.76
N ASN A 105 40.04 -0.24 18.65
CA ASN A 105 40.71 -1.25 19.47
C ASN A 105 39.74 -1.95 20.42
N ALA A 106 38.93 -1.18 21.14
CA ALA A 106 37.91 -1.72 22.05
C ALA A 106 36.89 -2.59 21.30
N LEU A 107 36.46 -2.18 20.11
CA LEU A 107 35.57 -2.97 19.26
C LEU A 107 36.24 -4.24 18.72
N ALA A 108 37.50 -4.17 18.32
CA ALA A 108 38.26 -5.32 17.82
C ALA A 108 38.51 -6.38 18.91
N GLU A 109 38.63 -5.95 20.17
CA GLU A 109 38.80 -6.81 21.35
C GLU A 109 37.46 -7.25 21.96
N SER A 110 36.32 -6.81 21.40
CA SER A 110 34.97 -7.07 21.93
C SER A 110 34.80 -6.62 23.39
N SER A 111 35.42 -5.49 23.76
CA SER A 111 35.31 -4.89 25.09
C SER A 111 33.88 -4.45 25.40
N ALA A 112 33.45 -4.64 26.64
CA ALA A 112 32.10 -4.28 27.09
C ALA A 112 31.83 -2.76 26.98
N HIS A 113 32.85 -1.94 27.15
CA HIS A 113 32.76 -0.49 27.00
C HIS A 113 33.59 -0.01 25.81
N VAL A 114 32.96 0.76 24.92
CA VAL A 114 33.61 1.44 23.79
C VAL A 114 33.48 2.95 24.00
N PRO A 115 34.59 3.72 24.05
CA PRO A 115 34.60 5.13 24.42
C PRO A 115 34.18 6.05 23.24
N VAL A 116 33.01 5.80 22.66
CA VAL A 116 32.51 6.52 21.47
C VAL A 116 32.17 7.98 21.76
N ARG A 117 32.12 8.39 23.04
CA ARG A 117 31.83 9.76 23.47
C ARG A 117 33.07 10.67 23.50
N ASP A 118 34.28 10.10 23.47
CA ASP A 118 35.56 10.83 23.63
C ASP A 118 35.80 11.90 22.56
N SER A 119 35.17 11.81 21.38
CA SER A 119 35.27 12.84 20.36
C SER A 119 33.95 13.07 19.61
N LYS A 120 33.80 14.25 18.98
CA LYS A 120 32.64 14.52 18.10
C LYS A 120 32.63 13.55 16.90
N LEU A 121 33.81 13.26 16.35
CA LEU A 121 33.99 12.33 15.23
C LEU A 121 33.51 10.92 15.57
N THR A 122 33.93 10.38 16.71
CA THR A 122 33.54 9.02 17.13
C THR A 122 32.03 8.92 17.37
N ARG A 123 31.40 9.95 17.94
CA ARG A 123 29.94 10.03 18.06
C ARG A 123 29.21 10.00 16.71
N LEU A 124 29.68 10.77 15.74
CA LEU A 124 29.09 10.81 14.40
C LEU A 124 29.25 9.48 13.64
N LEU A 125 30.35 8.77 13.89
CA LEU A 125 30.72 7.50 13.26
C LEU A 125 30.35 6.26 14.08
N LYS A 126 29.61 6.42 15.19
CA LYS A 126 29.13 5.30 16.03
C LYS A 126 28.41 4.23 15.21
N ASP A 127 27.55 4.66 14.29
CA ASP A 127 26.83 3.75 13.40
C ASP A 127 27.76 3.03 12.40
N SER A 128 28.89 3.64 12.07
CA SER A 128 29.88 3.17 11.09
C SER A 128 30.84 2.13 11.68
N PHE A 129 31.15 2.16 12.97
CA PHE A 129 32.03 1.19 13.61
C PHE A 129 31.38 0.66 14.90
N GLY A 130 30.98 -0.61 14.90
CA GLY A 130 30.20 -1.25 15.97
C GLY A 130 28.68 -1.05 15.87
N GLY A 131 28.20 -0.48 14.76
CA GLY A 131 26.79 -0.11 14.57
C GLY A 131 26.07 -0.90 13.47
N THR A 132 25.18 -0.21 12.75
CA THR A 132 24.27 -0.82 11.74
C THR A 132 24.69 -0.57 10.30
N ALA A 133 25.77 0.18 10.06
CA ALA A 133 26.21 0.50 8.70
C ALA A 133 27.09 -0.60 8.10
N ARG A 134 27.02 -0.74 6.77
CA ARG A 134 28.06 -1.43 6.00
C ARG A 134 29.21 -0.44 5.79
N THR A 135 30.38 -0.77 6.31
CA THR A 135 31.51 0.16 6.37
C THR A 135 32.69 -0.36 5.58
N SER A 136 33.21 0.47 4.69
CA SER A 136 34.47 0.25 3.99
C SER A 136 35.47 1.31 4.43
N LEU A 137 36.71 0.91 4.67
CA LEU A 137 37.79 1.79 5.07
C LEU A 137 38.93 1.66 4.06
N VAL A 138 39.37 2.79 3.49
CA VAL A 138 40.56 2.86 2.65
C VAL A 138 41.70 3.40 3.49
N VAL A 139 42.83 2.69 3.49
CA VAL A 139 44.01 3.03 4.26
C VAL A 139 45.10 3.50 3.31
N THR A 140 45.54 4.75 3.46
CA THR A 140 46.60 5.35 2.63
C THR A 140 47.95 5.27 3.34
N ILE A 141 49.00 4.86 2.62
CA ILE A 141 50.35 4.69 3.16
C ILE A 141 51.38 5.44 2.32
N GLY A 142 52.48 5.86 2.95
CA GLY A 142 53.59 6.50 2.27
C GLY A 142 54.62 5.46 1.81
N PRO A 143 55.00 5.41 0.51
CA PRO A 143 55.92 4.39 0.01
C PRO A 143 57.39 4.62 0.41
N SER A 144 57.74 5.80 0.95
CA SER A 144 59.11 6.16 1.33
C SER A 144 59.54 5.52 2.66
N PRO A 145 60.80 5.05 2.79
CA PRO A 145 61.36 4.59 4.06
C PRO A 145 61.29 5.63 5.19
N ARG A 146 61.27 6.93 4.85
CA ARG A 146 61.11 8.05 5.79
C ARG A 146 59.77 8.00 6.55
N HIS A 147 58.76 7.36 5.97
CA HIS A 147 57.42 7.20 6.53
C HIS A 147 57.20 5.82 7.18
N ARG A 148 58.25 5.02 7.41
CA ARG A 148 58.12 3.65 7.96
C ARG A 148 57.29 3.61 9.25
N GLY A 149 57.51 4.54 10.18
CA GLY A 149 56.77 4.60 11.45
C GLY A 149 55.28 4.86 11.30
N GLU A 150 54.90 5.83 10.46
CA GLU A 150 53.48 6.14 10.21
C GLU A 150 52.83 5.02 9.42
N THR A 151 53.47 4.53 8.36
CA THR A 151 52.99 3.42 7.53
C THR A 151 52.68 2.19 8.38
N THR A 152 53.58 1.83 9.30
CA THR A 152 53.35 0.70 10.22
C THR A 152 52.13 0.97 11.12
N SER A 153 52.02 2.17 11.67
CA SER A 153 50.90 2.55 12.54
C SER A 153 49.54 2.50 11.81
N THR A 154 49.51 2.98 10.58
CA THR A 154 48.31 3.02 9.72
C THR A 154 47.88 1.63 9.27
N ILE A 155 48.82 0.76 8.89
CA ILE A 155 48.53 -0.65 8.57
C ILE A 155 47.99 -1.39 9.80
N MET A 156 48.62 -1.22 10.96
CA MET A 156 48.15 -1.85 12.21
C MET A 156 46.76 -1.35 12.61
N PHE A 157 46.44 -0.08 12.38
CA PHE A 157 45.09 0.45 12.54
C PHE A 157 44.10 -0.24 11.60
N GLY A 158 44.43 -0.36 10.31
CA GLY A 158 43.62 -1.08 9.32
C GLY A 158 43.36 -2.54 9.72
N GLN A 159 44.41 -3.25 10.18
CA GLN A 159 44.30 -4.63 10.65
C GLN A 159 43.36 -4.77 11.86
N ARG A 160 43.37 -3.82 12.79
CA ARG A 160 42.40 -3.81 13.91
C ARG A 160 40.99 -3.49 13.42
N ALA A 161 40.84 -2.50 12.54
CA ALA A 161 39.55 -2.13 11.97
C ALA A 161 38.87 -3.30 11.24
N MET A 162 39.64 -4.16 10.56
CA MET A 162 39.11 -5.37 9.91
C MET A 162 38.48 -6.38 10.88
N LYS A 163 38.82 -6.34 12.17
CA LYS A 163 38.23 -7.24 13.18
C LYS A 163 36.89 -6.73 13.71
N VAL A 164 36.56 -5.45 13.50
CA VAL A 164 35.32 -4.84 13.98
C VAL A 164 34.14 -5.40 13.20
N GLN A 165 33.15 -5.95 13.90
CA GLN A 165 31.93 -6.47 13.31
C GLN A 165 30.77 -5.49 13.49
N ASN A 166 30.09 -5.15 12.38
CA ASN A 166 28.85 -4.38 12.40
C ASN A 166 27.65 -5.30 12.21
N MET A 167 26.53 -4.97 12.87
CA MET A 167 25.27 -5.69 12.72
C MET A 167 24.31 -4.90 11.82
N VAL A 168 24.35 -5.18 10.52
CA VAL A 168 23.48 -4.50 9.55
C VAL A 168 22.02 -4.84 9.83
N LYS A 169 21.20 -3.81 10.04
CA LYS A 169 19.75 -3.94 10.26
C LYS A 169 18.99 -3.06 9.27
N LEU A 170 17.96 -3.60 8.64
CA LEU A 170 17.01 -2.82 7.86
C LEU A 170 16.24 -1.88 8.80
N LYS A 171 16.38 -0.57 8.61
CA LYS A 171 15.66 0.45 9.37
C LYS A 171 14.31 0.71 8.69
N GLU A 172 13.32 -0.09 9.03
CA GLU A 172 11.93 0.14 8.65
C GLU A 172 11.17 0.64 9.87
N GLU A 173 10.49 1.78 9.71
CA GLU A 173 9.72 2.43 10.77
C GLU A 173 8.33 2.76 10.23
N PHE A 174 7.32 2.65 11.08
CA PHE A 174 5.97 3.09 10.75
C PHE A 174 5.90 4.62 10.76
N ASP A 175 5.40 5.19 9.67
CA ASP A 175 5.18 6.63 9.57
C ASP A 175 3.77 7.00 10.05
N TYR A 176 3.61 6.96 11.37
CA TYR A 176 2.37 7.34 12.04
C TYR A 176 1.93 8.77 11.69
N LYS A 177 2.85 9.69 11.40
CA LYS A 177 2.52 11.07 11.03
C LYS A 177 1.81 11.13 9.68
N SER A 178 2.29 10.39 8.69
CA SER A 178 1.61 10.26 7.40
C SER A 178 0.29 9.48 7.50
N LEU A 179 0.17 8.53 8.44
CA LEU A 179 -1.11 7.88 8.72
C LEU A 179 -2.14 8.85 9.32
N CYS A 180 -1.79 9.59 10.38
CA CYS A 180 -2.70 10.56 11.00
C CYS A 180 -3.22 11.55 9.96
N ARG A 181 -2.32 12.12 9.14
CA ARG A 181 -2.72 13.05 8.09
C ARG A 181 -3.68 12.45 7.06
N ARG A 182 -3.55 11.16 6.73
CA ARG A 182 -4.51 10.47 5.83
C ARG A 182 -5.86 10.29 6.52
N LEU A 183 -5.87 9.86 7.78
CA LEU A 183 -7.07 9.69 8.57
C LEU A 183 -7.82 11.01 8.76
N ASP A 184 -7.11 12.11 9.01
CA ASP A 184 -7.71 13.46 9.12
C ASP A 184 -8.42 13.84 7.82
N ILE A 185 -7.77 13.64 6.66
CA ILE A 185 -8.37 13.92 5.34
C ILE A 185 -9.61 13.03 5.09
N GLU A 186 -9.58 11.78 5.53
CA GLU A 186 -10.68 10.84 5.34
C GLU A 186 -11.87 11.15 6.27
N LEU A 187 -11.57 11.59 7.50
CA LEU A 187 -12.55 12.12 8.43
C LEU A 187 -13.24 13.37 7.89
N ASP A 188 -12.48 14.34 7.38
CA ASP A 188 -13.02 15.57 6.78
C ASP A 188 -13.97 15.26 5.61
N LYS A 189 -13.62 14.28 4.77
CA LYS A 189 -14.49 13.83 3.66
C LYS A 189 -15.79 13.20 4.16
N LEU A 190 -15.71 12.33 5.16
CA LEU A 190 -16.89 11.66 5.74
C LEU A 190 -17.81 12.65 6.45
N ILE A 191 -17.25 13.68 7.10
CA ILE A 191 -18.01 14.78 7.69
C ILE A 191 -18.74 15.55 6.58
N ALA A 192 -18.04 15.97 5.53
CA ALA A 192 -18.64 16.71 4.42
C ALA A 192 -19.75 15.91 3.70
N GLU A 193 -19.58 14.60 3.55
CA GLU A 193 -20.60 13.74 2.95
C GLU A 193 -21.82 13.58 3.88
N ASN A 194 -21.61 13.41 5.19
CA ASN A 194 -22.71 13.38 6.16
C ASN A 194 -23.48 14.70 6.20
N GLU A 195 -22.79 15.83 6.14
CA GLU A 195 -23.42 17.16 6.11
C GLU A 195 -24.27 17.33 4.84
N ARG A 196 -23.78 16.85 3.67
CA ARG A 196 -24.55 16.84 2.43
C ARG A 196 -25.80 15.97 2.52
N GLN A 197 -25.68 14.77 3.08
CA GLN A 197 -26.80 13.86 3.26
C GLN A 197 -27.83 14.43 4.23
N ARG A 198 -27.39 14.98 5.37
CA ARG A 198 -28.26 15.68 6.32
C ARG A 198 -29.03 16.80 5.65
N LYS A 199 -28.33 17.66 4.89
CA LYS A 199 -28.98 18.77 4.18
C LYS A 199 -30.02 18.27 3.18
N TYR A 200 -29.71 17.22 2.44
CA TYR A 200 -30.67 16.59 1.52
C TYR A 200 -31.93 16.08 2.25
N PHE A 201 -31.75 15.43 3.41
CA PHE A 201 -32.88 14.97 4.21
C PHE A 201 -33.68 16.13 4.82
N ASP A 202 -33.02 17.18 5.28
CA ASP A 202 -33.68 18.38 5.81
C ASP A 202 -34.52 19.07 4.72
N ASP A 203 -33.96 19.25 3.51
CA ASP A 203 -34.66 19.82 2.36
C ASP A 203 -35.89 18.96 1.96
N GLU A 204 -35.77 17.63 2.02
CA GLU A 204 -36.85 16.68 1.73
C GLU A 204 -37.95 16.72 2.80
N ILE A 205 -37.58 16.79 4.08
CA ILE A 205 -38.53 16.95 5.20
C ILE A 205 -39.28 18.27 5.07
N GLU A 206 -38.60 19.37 4.74
CA GLU A 206 -39.23 20.67 4.55
C GLU A 206 -40.25 20.63 3.41
N ARG A 207 -39.91 19.97 2.30
CA ARG A 207 -40.83 19.77 1.17
C ARG A 207 -42.08 18.97 1.56
N ILE A 208 -41.91 17.84 2.24
CA ILE A 208 -43.03 16.99 2.70
C ILE A 208 -43.90 17.76 3.71
N THR A 209 -43.28 18.55 4.60
CA THR A 209 -43.98 19.33 5.61
C THR A 209 -44.82 20.43 4.97
N ALA A 210 -44.28 21.14 3.98
CA ALA A 210 -45.01 22.16 3.22
C ALA A 210 -46.20 21.57 2.46
N GLU A 211 -46.02 20.40 1.83
CA GLU A 211 -47.11 19.69 1.14
C GLU A 211 -48.22 19.25 2.12
N ALA A 212 -47.84 18.69 3.28
CA ALA A 212 -48.80 18.31 4.32
C ALA A 212 -49.58 19.52 4.84
N GLN A 213 -48.92 20.65 5.11
CA GLN A 213 -49.57 21.89 5.55
C GLN A 213 -50.55 22.43 4.51
N TYR A 214 -50.18 22.39 3.23
CA TYR A 214 -51.07 22.79 2.14
C TYR A 214 -52.34 21.94 2.11
N ARG A 215 -52.21 20.61 2.20
CA ARG A 215 -53.35 19.69 2.19
C ARG A 215 -54.27 19.87 3.41
N VAL A 216 -53.69 20.13 4.59
CA VAL A 216 -54.47 20.43 5.80
C VAL A 216 -55.24 21.74 5.63
N ALA A 217 -54.60 22.80 5.14
CA ALA A 217 -55.26 24.09 4.91
C ALA A 217 -56.38 24.01 3.87
N GLU A 218 -56.19 23.20 2.82
CA GLU A 218 -57.22 22.94 1.80
C GLU A 218 -58.43 22.22 2.42
N ALA A 219 -58.21 21.16 3.20
CA ALA A 219 -59.26 20.43 3.89
C ALA A 219 -60.01 21.29 4.93
N GLU A 220 -59.29 22.14 5.68
CA GLU A 220 -59.91 23.10 6.61
C GLU A 220 -60.83 24.09 5.89
N LYS A 221 -60.39 24.61 4.74
CA LYS A 221 -61.19 25.53 3.92
C LYS A 221 -62.45 24.86 3.39
N GLU A 222 -62.32 23.63 2.89
CA GLU A 222 -63.45 22.86 2.37
C GLU A 222 -64.46 22.52 3.48
N CYS A 223 -63.97 22.11 4.66
CA CYS A 223 -64.81 21.87 5.83
C CYS A 223 -65.57 23.14 6.27
N LYS A 224 -64.92 24.31 6.21
CA LYS A 224 -65.55 25.59 6.54
C LYS A 224 -66.65 25.98 5.56
N ILE A 225 -66.42 25.80 4.26
CA ILE A 225 -67.43 26.03 3.21
C ILE A 225 -68.62 25.09 3.41
N SER A 226 -68.36 23.81 3.67
CA SER A 226 -69.42 22.82 3.92
C SER A 226 -70.29 23.19 5.13
N LEU A 227 -69.65 23.62 6.24
CA LEU A 227 -70.34 24.08 7.44
C LEU A 227 -71.20 25.34 7.19
N GLU A 228 -70.71 26.30 6.40
CA GLU A 228 -71.49 27.50 6.02
C GLU A 228 -72.70 27.15 5.15
N ASN A 229 -72.53 26.25 4.18
CA ASN A 229 -73.62 25.77 3.34
C ASN A 229 -74.70 25.07 4.17
N GLU A 230 -74.30 24.24 5.13
CA GLU A 230 -75.23 23.56 6.03
C GLU A 230 -75.99 24.55 6.92
N LYS A 231 -75.31 25.55 7.48
CA LYS A 231 -75.95 26.66 8.23
C LYS A 231 -76.96 27.43 7.37
N MET A 232 -76.62 27.73 6.11
CA MET A 232 -77.53 28.43 5.20
C MET A 232 -78.75 27.57 4.87
N LYS A 233 -78.57 26.26 4.69
CA LYS A 233 -79.67 25.32 4.47
C LYS A 233 -80.64 25.29 5.65
N TYR A 234 -80.13 25.13 6.87
CA TYR A 234 -80.96 25.20 8.08
C TYR A 234 -81.67 26.54 8.24
N HIS A 235 -81.01 27.66 7.93
CA HIS A 235 -81.63 28.98 7.98
C HIS A 235 -82.77 29.14 6.97
N GLN A 236 -82.59 28.60 5.76
CA GLN A 236 -83.59 28.63 4.71
C GLN A 236 -84.82 27.78 5.05
N GLU A 237 -84.60 26.56 5.56
CA GLU A 237 -85.68 25.69 6.05
C GLU A 237 -86.46 26.34 7.21
N TYR A 238 -85.78 27.08 8.09
CA TYR A 238 -86.41 27.84 9.16
C TYR A 238 -87.28 28.99 8.63
N LEU A 239 -86.81 29.76 7.65
CA LEU A 239 -87.58 30.83 7.01
C LEU A 239 -88.80 30.30 6.25
N ASP A 240 -88.67 29.19 5.54
CA ASP A 240 -89.77 28.56 4.83
C ASP A 240 -90.84 28.05 5.81
N SER A 241 -90.41 27.51 6.96
CA SER A 241 -91.31 27.11 8.05
C SER A 241 -92.08 28.31 8.62
N ILE A 242 -91.45 29.47 8.78
CA ILE A 242 -92.12 30.72 9.20
C ILE A 242 -93.14 31.17 8.17
N LYS A 243 -92.80 31.16 6.87
CA LYS A 243 -93.75 31.51 5.79
C LYS A 243 -95.00 30.63 5.82
N ILE A 244 -94.83 29.31 5.98
CA ILE A 244 -95.94 28.37 6.07
C ILE A 244 -96.81 28.69 7.29
N LEU A 245 -96.22 29.06 8.43
CA LEU A 245 -96.95 29.46 9.63
C LEU A 245 -97.70 30.79 9.43
N GLU A 246 -97.11 31.78 8.76
CA GLU A 246 -97.77 33.04 8.43
C GLU A 246 -98.95 32.87 7.46
N GLU A 247 -98.82 31.99 6.48
CA GLU A 247 -99.91 31.60 5.57
C GLU A 247 -101.06 30.93 6.33
N LYS A 248 -100.73 29.98 7.23
CA LYS A 248 -101.73 29.34 8.10
C LYS A 248 -102.41 30.34 9.05
N TRP A 249 -101.68 31.34 9.55
CA TRP A 249 -102.24 32.41 10.38
C TRP A 249 -103.21 33.31 9.61
N LYS A 250 -102.86 33.70 8.37
CA LYS A 250 -103.75 34.48 7.48
C LYS A 250 -105.05 33.75 7.16
N VAL A 251 -104.99 32.44 6.93
CA VAL A 251 -106.18 31.59 6.71
C VAL A 251 -107.07 31.52 7.96
N HIS A 252 -106.47 31.47 9.16
CA HIS A 252 -107.23 31.50 10.42
C HIS A 252 -107.92 32.85 10.67
N GLN A 253 -107.33 33.97 10.23
CA GLN A 253 -107.88 35.32 10.42
C GLN A 253 -109.09 35.65 9.53
N GLN A 254 -109.36 34.86 8.47
CA GLN A 254 -110.48 35.07 7.54
C GLN A 254 -111.75 34.24 7.88
N SER A 255 -111.80 33.59 9.05
CA SER A 255 -112.98 32.87 9.51
C SER A 255 -113.90 33.76 10.39
N PRO A 256 -115.23 33.83 10.15
CA PRO A 256 -116.12 34.71 10.89
C PRO A 256 -116.45 34.17 12.29
N LYS A 257 -116.46 35.08 13.28
CA LYS A 257 -116.85 34.86 14.69
C LYS A 257 -118.12 33.99 14.83
N LYS A 258 -118.01 32.79 15.38
CA LYS A 258 -119.12 32.10 16.08
C LYS A 258 -118.66 31.37 17.34
N GLN A 259 -119.59 31.38 18.29
CA GLN A 259 -119.49 31.14 19.73
C GLN A 259 -118.79 29.85 20.18
N ILE A 260 -118.21 29.97 21.38
CA ILE A 260 -117.61 28.93 22.21
C ILE A 260 -118.59 27.80 22.51
N LYS A 261 -118.19 26.56 22.19
CA LYS A 261 -118.55 25.32 22.91
C LYS A 261 -117.40 24.32 22.78
N GLU A 262 -116.87 23.87 23.91
CA GLU A 262 -116.10 22.62 24.02
C GLU A 262 -117.07 21.41 24.12
N PRO A 263 -116.61 20.14 24.01
CA PRO A 263 -115.63 19.61 23.05
C PRO A 263 -116.09 18.26 22.45
N LYS A 264 -115.53 17.85 21.29
CA LYS A 264 -115.01 16.49 21.01
C LYS A 264 -114.63 16.26 19.53
N SER A 265 -113.37 15.82 19.36
CA SER A 265 -112.85 14.80 18.41
C SER A 265 -112.95 15.00 16.90
N THR A 266 -111.93 15.60 16.27
CA THR A 266 -111.28 15.25 14.97
C THR A 266 -110.24 16.36 14.64
N SER A 267 -108.98 16.16 14.24
CA SER A 267 -108.16 14.99 13.91
C SER A 267 -106.92 14.95 14.82
N ASN A 268 -106.78 13.90 15.62
CA ASN A 268 -105.51 13.58 16.30
C ASN A 268 -104.48 12.95 15.34
N GLY A 269 -104.82 12.73 14.05
CA GLY A 269 -103.95 12.07 13.08
C GLY A 269 -102.77 12.92 12.62
N ASP A 270 -103.02 14.16 12.18
CA ASP A 270 -101.97 14.99 11.54
C ASP A 270 -100.91 15.49 12.54
N VAL A 271 -101.32 15.79 13.78
CA VAL A 271 -100.38 16.20 14.84
C VAL A 271 -99.56 14.99 15.35
N GLN A 272 -100.15 13.80 15.33
CA GLN A 272 -99.48 12.58 15.77
C GLN A 272 -98.48 12.07 14.73
N ASP A 273 -98.79 12.17 13.43
CA ASP A 273 -97.85 11.85 12.35
C ASP A 273 -96.68 12.85 12.25
N LEU A 274 -96.93 14.15 12.42
CA LEU A 274 -95.85 15.15 12.48
C LEU A 274 -94.94 14.96 13.71
N LEU A 275 -95.51 14.63 14.87
CA LEU A 275 -94.75 14.30 16.08
C LEU A 275 -93.93 13.01 15.91
N GLN A 276 -94.47 12.03 15.17
CA GLN A 276 -93.77 10.79 14.85
C GLN A 276 -92.58 11.03 13.91
N ASN A 277 -92.75 11.89 12.89
CA ASN A 277 -91.69 12.29 11.98
C ASN A 277 -90.60 13.12 12.68
N GLU A 278 -90.97 14.08 13.54
CA GLU A 278 -89.98 14.85 14.32
C GLU A 278 -89.21 13.95 15.29
N LYS A 279 -89.87 12.95 15.89
CA LYS A 279 -89.20 11.93 16.71
C LYS A 279 -88.21 11.10 15.89
N MET A 280 -88.58 10.64 14.69
CA MET A 280 -87.67 9.89 13.82
C MET A 280 -86.46 10.73 13.38
N LEU A 281 -86.68 11.99 13.01
CA LEU A 281 -85.59 12.91 12.64
C LEU A 281 -84.64 13.17 13.81
N ARG A 282 -85.17 13.36 15.03
CA ARG A 282 -84.34 13.47 16.24
C ARG A 282 -83.55 12.21 16.52
N GLN A 283 -84.17 11.03 16.34
CA GLN A 283 -83.50 9.75 16.53
C GLN A 283 -82.35 9.58 15.53
N SER A 284 -82.59 9.91 14.25
CA SER A 284 -81.54 9.88 13.22
C SER A 284 -80.41 10.85 13.51
N ALA A 285 -80.71 12.06 14.01
CA ALA A 285 -79.69 13.04 14.40
C ALA A 285 -78.93 12.62 15.67
N GLU A 286 -79.59 11.95 16.63
CA GLU A 286 -78.93 11.33 17.79
C GLU A 286 -78.01 10.19 17.37
N ASP A 287 -78.43 9.37 16.40
CA ASP A 287 -77.63 8.28 15.87
C ASP A 287 -76.38 8.79 15.13
N GLU A 288 -76.49 9.82 14.29
CA GLU A 288 -75.35 10.49 13.66
C GLU A 288 -74.42 11.18 14.68
N SER A 289 -75.00 11.83 15.70
CA SER A 289 -74.22 12.43 16.78
C SER A 289 -73.44 11.39 17.58
N ASN A 290 -74.04 10.22 17.82
CA ASN A 290 -73.39 9.10 18.46
C ASN A 290 -72.29 8.49 17.58
N ASP A 291 -72.49 8.39 16.27
CA ASP A 291 -71.47 7.90 15.34
C ASP A 291 -70.26 8.83 15.28
N LEU A 292 -70.47 10.15 15.13
CA LEU A 292 -69.40 11.15 15.17
C LEU A 292 -68.64 11.12 16.50
N LYS A 293 -69.35 10.92 17.62
CA LYS A 293 -68.75 10.79 18.95
C LYS A 293 -67.89 9.53 19.07
N ASN A 294 -68.31 8.42 18.46
CA ASN A 294 -67.54 7.19 18.40
C ASN A 294 -66.27 7.37 17.54
N GLN A 295 -66.40 8.00 16.37
CA GLN A 295 -65.26 8.31 15.50
C GLN A 295 -64.26 9.24 16.21
N LEU A 296 -64.72 10.29 16.88
CA LEU A 296 -63.88 11.20 17.67
C LEU A 296 -63.14 10.46 18.80
N SER A 297 -63.80 9.49 19.45
CA SER A 297 -63.17 8.65 20.49
C SER A 297 -62.08 7.74 19.92
N HIS A 298 -62.25 7.26 18.69
CA HIS A 298 -61.28 6.44 17.97
C HIS A 298 -60.05 7.26 17.60
N TRP A 299 -60.26 8.44 17.01
CA TRP A 299 -59.18 9.39 16.68
C TRP A 299 -58.37 9.80 17.91
N LYS A 300 -59.02 10.09 19.04
CA LYS A 300 -58.31 10.38 20.31
C LYS A 300 -57.45 9.22 20.80
N LYS A 301 -57.89 7.97 20.62
CA LYS A 301 -57.07 6.79 20.95
C LYS A 301 -55.86 6.67 20.04
N MET A 302 -56.03 6.90 18.73
CA MET A 302 -54.92 6.88 17.77
C MET A 302 -53.89 7.98 18.05
N GLU A 303 -54.35 9.19 18.38
CA GLU A 303 -53.49 10.31 18.77
C GLU A 303 -52.70 9.99 20.06
N ALA A 304 -53.35 9.37 21.06
CA ALA A 304 -52.68 8.91 22.28
C ALA A 304 -51.62 7.83 22.01
N THR A 305 -51.86 6.92 21.06
CA THR A 305 -50.84 5.93 20.67
C THR A 305 -49.67 6.54 19.91
N ALA A 306 -49.93 7.48 18.99
CA ALA A 306 -48.88 8.16 18.24
C ALA A 306 -48.00 9.03 19.16
N THR A 307 -48.61 9.73 20.12
CA THR A 307 -47.87 10.51 21.12
C THR A 307 -47.03 9.63 22.05
N ALA A 308 -47.52 8.45 22.44
CA ALA A 308 -46.73 7.47 23.19
C ALA A 308 -45.51 6.96 22.40
N GLU A 309 -45.67 6.71 21.10
CA GLU A 309 -44.59 6.31 20.18
C GLU A 309 -43.52 7.40 20.07
N VAL A 310 -43.92 8.67 19.93
CA VAL A 310 -43.00 9.81 19.86
C VAL A 310 -42.20 9.97 21.16
N VAL A 311 -42.84 9.80 22.32
CA VAL A 311 -42.16 9.84 23.63
C VAL A 311 -41.17 8.69 23.76
N ARG A 312 -41.53 7.48 23.27
CA ARG A 312 -40.64 6.32 23.25
C ARG A 312 -39.39 6.58 22.40
N LEU A 313 -39.57 7.14 21.20
CA LEU A 313 -38.47 7.47 20.29
C LEU A 313 -37.56 8.56 20.85
N ARG A 314 -38.12 9.60 21.49
CA ARG A 314 -37.32 10.63 22.18
C ARG A 314 -36.46 10.03 23.30
N ARG A 315 -37.02 9.13 24.11
CA ARG A 315 -36.26 8.47 25.17
C ARG A 315 -35.11 7.61 24.62
N MET A 316 -35.32 6.94 23.49
CA MET A 316 -34.25 6.19 22.81
C MET A 316 -33.15 7.11 22.31
N LEU A 317 -33.52 8.26 21.72
CA LEU A 317 -32.55 9.25 21.25
C LEU A 317 -31.71 9.84 22.40
N ASP A 318 -32.33 10.12 23.55
CA ASP A 318 -31.62 10.61 24.74
C ASP A 318 -30.65 9.57 25.31
N THR A 319 -31.00 8.27 25.27
CA THR A 319 -30.09 7.19 25.68
C THR A 319 -28.90 7.05 24.74
N GLU A 320 -29.10 7.15 23.42
CA GLU A 320 -28.00 7.12 22.44
C GLU A 320 -27.08 8.35 22.59
N ALA A 321 -27.65 9.54 22.81
CA ALA A 321 -26.87 10.75 23.08
C ALA A 321 -26.01 10.59 24.35
N SER A 322 -26.57 10.03 25.43
CA SER A 322 -25.80 9.75 26.66
C SER A 322 -24.70 8.71 26.48
N GLN A 323 -24.90 7.71 25.60
CA GLN A 323 -23.85 6.73 25.28
C GLN A 323 -22.73 7.37 24.47
N LYS A 324 -23.07 8.24 23.52
CA LYS A 324 -22.10 9.00 22.74
C LYS A 324 -21.21 9.86 23.65
N ASP A 325 -21.79 10.59 24.60
CA ASP A 325 -21.03 11.45 25.53
C ASP A 325 -20.04 10.62 26.36
N LYS A 326 -20.43 9.43 26.83
CA LYS A 326 -19.53 8.52 27.56
C LYS A 326 -18.36 8.03 26.70
N LEU A 327 -18.62 7.69 25.43
CA LEU A 327 -17.58 7.26 24.50
C LEU A 327 -16.60 8.40 24.18
N GLU A 328 -17.11 9.63 24.05
CA GLU A 328 -16.25 10.82 23.85
C GLU A 328 -15.36 11.07 25.07
N GLU A 329 -15.87 10.87 26.29
CA GLU A 329 -15.11 10.97 27.53
C GLU A 329 -14.02 9.89 27.63
N GLU A 330 -14.34 8.63 27.28
CA GLU A 330 -13.35 7.54 27.21
C GLU A 330 -12.25 7.83 26.18
N ILE A 331 -12.61 8.36 25.00
CA ILE A 331 -11.64 8.76 23.98
C ILE A 331 -10.73 9.89 24.50
N ALA A 332 -11.27 10.84 25.26
CA ALA A 332 -10.48 11.91 25.86
C ALA A 332 -9.48 11.38 26.90
N VAL A 333 -9.90 10.43 27.75
CA VAL A 333 -9.03 9.77 28.73
C VAL A 333 -7.90 9.00 28.03
N LEU A 334 -8.21 8.21 27.00
CA LEU A 334 -7.21 7.45 26.24
C LEU A 334 -6.20 8.37 25.54
N LYS A 335 -6.65 9.52 25.00
CA LYS A 335 -5.75 10.53 24.42
C LYS A 335 -4.82 11.13 25.47
N SER A 336 -5.33 11.40 26.67
CA SER A 336 -4.51 11.91 27.79
C SER A 336 -3.47 10.89 28.23
N GLN A 337 -3.85 9.61 28.38
CA GLN A 337 -2.92 8.52 28.72
C GLN A 337 -1.82 8.33 27.67
N LEU A 338 -2.16 8.42 26.38
CA LEU A 338 -1.17 8.33 25.30
C LEU A 338 -0.17 9.51 25.35
N MET A 339 -0.66 10.71 25.66
CA MET A 339 0.18 11.89 25.81
C MET A 339 1.13 11.77 27.00
N GLN A 340 0.65 11.19 28.11
CA GLN A 340 1.46 10.93 29.29
C GLN A 340 2.53 9.87 29.04
N LEU A 341 2.20 8.76 28.35
CA LEU A 341 3.18 7.76 27.93
C LEU A 341 4.23 8.33 26.97
N SER A 342 3.85 9.29 26.12
CA SER A 342 4.80 10.00 25.25
C SER A 342 5.73 10.91 26.05
N LEU A 343 5.22 11.60 27.08
CA LEU A 343 6.02 12.43 27.96
C LEU A 343 6.97 11.60 28.83
N ASP A 344 6.50 10.48 29.39
CA ASP A 344 7.33 9.54 30.16
C ASP A 344 8.43 8.92 29.27
N ALA A 345 8.13 8.64 28.00
CA ALA A 345 9.10 8.16 27.02
C ALA A 345 10.16 9.22 26.65
N ASP A 346 9.79 10.50 26.67
CA ASP A 346 10.71 11.62 26.44
C ASP A 346 11.50 11.97 27.73
N GLU A 347 10.91 11.82 28.91
CA GLU A 347 11.57 12.04 30.20
C GLU A 347 12.57 10.91 30.53
N THR A 348 12.25 9.66 30.21
CA THR A 348 13.22 8.54 30.23
C THR A 348 14.34 8.72 29.21
N ARG A 349 14.08 9.44 28.11
CA ARG A 349 15.12 9.86 27.16
C ARG A 349 16.01 10.97 27.70
N MET A 350 15.46 11.94 28.42
CA MET A 350 16.20 13.07 28.98
C MET A 350 16.99 12.69 30.23
N SER A 351 16.46 11.82 31.09
CA SER A 351 17.16 11.30 32.28
C SER A 351 18.31 10.34 31.96
N LEU A 352 18.38 9.82 30.74
CA LEU A 352 19.56 9.09 30.22
C LEU A 352 20.63 10.03 29.61
N ASP A 353 20.32 11.32 29.42
CA ASP A 353 21.21 12.31 28.78
C ASP A 353 21.80 13.33 29.79
N THR A 354 21.29 13.40 31.02
CA THR A 354 21.84 14.23 32.11
C THR A 354 22.27 13.39 33.32
N GLY A 355 23.59 13.22 33.49
CA GLY A 355 24.13 12.59 34.70
C GLY A 355 25.65 12.61 34.78
N ASP A 356 26.20 13.71 35.30
CA ASP A 356 27.56 13.78 35.86
C ASP A 356 27.47 13.60 37.40
N GLY A 357 27.89 12.42 37.87
CA GLY A 357 28.44 12.03 39.20
C GLY A 357 27.69 12.29 40.53
N PRO A 358 28.17 11.77 41.69
CA PRO A 358 29.14 10.69 41.94
C PRO A 358 28.68 9.63 42.99
N GLY A 359 29.28 8.43 42.92
CA GLY A 359 29.77 7.67 44.08
C GLY A 359 28.81 7.04 45.11
N LYS A 360 29.01 5.71 45.26
CA LYS A 360 29.09 4.92 46.50
C LYS A 360 27.87 4.12 47.03
N ILE A 361 28.12 2.80 47.01
CA ILE A 361 27.87 1.76 48.04
C ILE A 361 26.74 0.74 47.76
N PHE A 362 27.22 -0.47 47.40
CA PHE A 362 26.78 -1.87 47.63
C PHE A 362 25.97 -2.15 48.94
N PRO A 363 25.52 -3.39 49.28
CA PRO A 363 25.61 -4.70 48.60
C PRO A 363 24.33 -5.59 48.64
N GLY A 364 24.39 -6.74 47.95
CA GLY A 364 23.86 -8.01 48.49
C GLY A 364 22.70 -8.66 47.74
N LEU A 365 22.98 -9.66 46.91
CA LEU A 365 22.83 -11.06 47.33
C LEU A 365 23.50 -12.01 46.33
N ASP A 366 24.47 -12.73 46.88
CA ASP A 366 25.18 -13.92 46.39
C ASP A 366 24.30 -14.91 45.62
N SER A 367 24.77 -15.40 44.47
CA SER A 367 25.63 -16.59 44.32
C SER A 367 24.82 -17.88 44.19
N LEU A 368 25.05 -18.61 43.10
CA LEU A 368 25.34 -20.03 43.11
C LEU A 368 25.95 -20.43 41.75
N MET A 369 27.29 -20.61 41.78
CA MET A 369 28.07 -21.72 41.17
C MET A 369 27.97 -21.90 39.63
N SER A 370 29.01 -21.64 38.82
CA SER A 370 30.28 -22.42 38.65
C SER A 370 30.01 -23.90 38.29
N HIS A 371 30.61 -24.57 37.31
CA HIS A 371 31.89 -24.49 36.60
C HIS A 371 31.74 -25.19 35.23
N SER A 372 32.55 -24.84 34.22
CA SER A 372 33.64 -25.72 33.75
C SER A 372 34.40 -25.09 32.57
N ARG A 373 35.72 -25.00 32.73
CA ARG A 373 36.71 -24.66 31.70
C ARG A 373 37.20 -25.95 31.05
N ASN A 374 37.50 -25.90 29.75
CA ASN A 374 38.60 -26.56 29.01
C ASN A 374 38.14 -26.74 27.56
N SER A 375 38.94 -26.67 26.50
CA SER A 375 40.31 -26.24 26.24
C SER A 375 40.44 -26.39 24.71
N GLN A 376 40.90 -25.36 24.00
CA GLN A 376 41.25 -25.52 22.57
C GLN A 376 42.49 -26.41 22.40
N PRO A 377 42.66 -27.00 21.20
CA PRO A 377 43.83 -26.62 20.41
C PRO A 377 43.47 -26.11 19.01
N ARG A 378 44.42 -25.33 18.48
CA ARG A 378 44.40 -24.46 17.30
C ARG A 378 44.58 -25.19 15.97
N GLU A 379 44.09 -24.53 14.90
CA GLU A 379 44.62 -24.36 13.52
C GLU A 379 43.47 -24.48 12.49
N GLN A 380 43.21 -23.63 11.49
CA GLN A 380 43.86 -22.47 10.86
C GLN A 380 42.78 -21.55 10.23
N SER A 381 43.09 -20.25 10.16
CA SER A 381 42.51 -19.14 9.35
C SER A 381 41.11 -19.23 8.73
N ASN A 382 40.21 -18.30 9.10
CA ASN A 382 39.77 -17.17 8.25
C ASN A 382 38.72 -16.29 8.97
N GLY A 383 38.80 -14.96 8.75
CA GLY A 383 38.04 -13.93 9.49
C GLY A 383 36.51 -13.94 9.28
N PRO A 384 35.75 -13.18 10.10
CA PRO A 384 34.32 -13.39 10.26
C PRO A 384 33.51 -12.75 9.13
N LYS A 385 32.90 -13.59 8.29
CA LYS A 385 31.91 -13.24 7.26
C LYS A 385 30.50 -13.11 7.85
N ALA A 386 29.64 -12.36 7.16
CA ALA A 386 28.26 -11.97 7.53
C ALA A 386 27.37 -13.14 8.02
N PRO A 387 26.33 -12.87 8.85
CA PRO A 387 25.51 -13.90 9.50
C PRO A 387 24.74 -14.85 8.56
N VAL A 388 24.55 -14.52 7.27
CA VAL A 388 23.97 -15.45 6.27
C VAL A 388 25.02 -16.42 5.70
N ALA A 389 26.29 -16.00 5.62
CA ALA A 389 27.40 -16.90 5.30
C ALA A 389 27.62 -17.93 6.42
N LYS A 390 27.27 -17.59 7.68
CA LYS A 390 27.25 -18.58 8.77
C LYS A 390 26.27 -19.72 8.53
N LEU A 391 25.18 -19.55 7.78
CA LEU A 391 24.25 -20.65 7.49
C LEU A 391 24.87 -21.63 6.48
N PHE A 392 25.60 -21.10 5.48
CA PHE A 392 26.46 -21.89 4.58
C PHE A 392 27.53 -22.67 5.34
N GLU A 393 28.18 -22.05 6.32
CA GLU A 393 29.30 -22.63 7.07
C GLU A 393 28.89 -23.50 8.27
N GLN A 394 27.75 -23.26 8.92
CA GLN A 394 27.32 -23.96 10.16
C GLN A 394 26.33 -25.10 9.91
N VAL A 395 25.43 -24.99 8.93
CA VAL A 395 24.43 -26.04 8.61
C VAL A 395 24.87 -26.87 7.41
N GLY A 396 25.62 -26.26 6.48
CA GLY A 396 26.05 -26.87 5.23
C GLY A 396 24.94 -26.81 4.18
N LEU A 397 25.18 -26.09 3.08
CA LEU A 397 24.25 -26.00 1.95
C LEU A 397 23.81 -27.40 1.46
N GLN A 398 24.71 -28.37 1.47
CA GLN A 398 24.44 -29.77 1.14
C GLN A 398 23.36 -30.40 2.01
N LYS A 399 23.31 -30.11 3.32
CA LYS A 399 22.25 -30.63 4.20
C LYS A 399 20.90 -30.00 3.86
N ILE A 400 20.86 -28.70 3.57
CA ILE A 400 19.61 -28.03 3.17
C ILE A 400 19.10 -28.59 1.84
N LEU A 401 20.00 -28.85 0.88
CA LEU A 401 19.63 -29.46 -0.39
C LEU A 401 19.14 -30.90 -0.20
N SER A 402 19.73 -31.69 0.71
CA SER A 402 19.22 -33.04 1.01
C SER A 402 17.79 -33.04 1.57
N LEU A 403 17.36 -31.94 2.22
CA LEU A 403 15.98 -31.82 2.72
C LEU A 403 14.97 -31.55 1.60
N LEU A 404 15.41 -31.18 0.38
CA LEU A 404 14.53 -31.09 -0.79
C LEU A 404 14.02 -32.47 -1.22
N GLU A 405 14.70 -33.54 -0.83
CA GLU A 405 14.33 -34.93 -1.11
C GLU A 405 13.60 -35.60 0.06
N SER A 406 13.31 -34.85 1.15
CA SER A 406 12.62 -35.38 2.33
C SER A 406 11.27 -35.98 1.97
N GLU A 407 10.95 -37.17 2.48
CA GLU A 407 9.64 -37.83 2.31
C GLU A 407 8.51 -37.04 2.99
N GLU A 408 8.84 -36.22 3.99
CA GLU A 408 7.86 -35.38 4.69
C GLU A 408 7.55 -34.11 3.88
N PRO A 409 6.29 -33.89 3.45
CA PRO A 409 5.91 -32.81 2.54
C PRO A 409 6.15 -31.43 3.17
N ASP A 410 5.89 -31.26 4.47
CA ASP A 410 6.10 -29.99 5.16
C ASP A 410 7.59 -29.61 5.22
N VAL A 411 8.47 -30.57 5.50
CA VAL A 411 9.92 -30.36 5.48
C VAL A 411 10.37 -29.96 4.07
N ARG A 412 9.84 -30.63 3.04
CA ARG A 412 10.14 -30.33 1.64
C ARG A 412 9.73 -28.91 1.26
N VAL A 413 8.50 -28.49 1.60
CA VAL A 413 8.00 -27.13 1.35
C VAL A 413 8.90 -26.08 2.02
N HIS A 414 9.28 -26.28 3.29
CA HIS A 414 10.13 -25.34 4.01
C HIS A 414 11.55 -25.31 3.46
N ALA A 415 12.12 -26.45 3.08
CA ALA A 415 13.44 -26.53 2.46
C ALA A 415 13.48 -25.76 1.13
N VAL A 416 12.47 -25.92 0.26
CA VAL A 416 12.36 -25.19 -1.01
C VAL A 416 12.25 -23.68 -0.78
N LYS A 417 11.47 -23.25 0.22
CA LYS A 417 11.37 -21.83 0.62
C LYS A 417 12.72 -21.26 1.09
N VAL A 418 13.48 -22.02 1.89
CA VAL A 418 14.81 -21.61 2.33
C VAL A 418 15.74 -21.45 1.12
N VAL A 419 15.77 -22.43 0.20
CA VAL A 419 16.59 -22.36 -1.02
C VAL A 419 16.18 -21.18 -1.90
N ALA A 420 14.88 -20.92 -2.09
CA ALA A 420 14.38 -19.77 -2.85
C ALA A 420 14.84 -18.42 -2.26
N ASN A 421 14.80 -18.31 -0.93
CA ASN A 421 15.28 -17.13 -0.22
C ASN A 421 16.80 -16.96 -0.34
N LEU A 422 17.56 -18.06 -0.25
CA LEU A 422 19.02 -18.02 -0.43
C LEU A 422 19.38 -17.62 -1.87
N ALA A 423 18.64 -18.11 -2.87
CA ALA A 423 18.85 -17.79 -4.28
C ALA A 423 18.56 -16.31 -4.63
N ALA A 424 17.79 -15.60 -3.79
CA ALA A 424 17.53 -14.17 -3.99
C ALA A 424 18.79 -13.30 -3.83
N GLU A 425 19.83 -13.80 -3.15
CA GLU A 425 21.12 -13.12 -2.99
C GLU A 425 22.09 -13.57 -4.09
N GLU A 426 22.59 -12.61 -4.88
CA GLU A 426 23.49 -12.84 -6.02
C GLU A 426 24.71 -13.70 -5.66
N ALA A 427 25.34 -13.43 -4.50
CA ALA A 427 26.53 -14.14 -4.02
C ALA A 427 26.31 -15.63 -3.66
N ASN A 428 25.05 -16.08 -3.63
CA ASN A 428 24.68 -17.46 -3.33
C ASN A 428 24.27 -18.24 -4.58
N GLN A 429 23.90 -17.56 -5.67
CA GLN A 429 23.29 -18.19 -6.84
C GLN A 429 24.22 -19.23 -7.47
N GLU A 430 25.48 -18.88 -7.74
CA GLU A 430 26.47 -19.82 -8.29
C GLU A 430 26.73 -21.00 -7.34
N LYS A 431 26.89 -20.72 -6.04
CA LYS A 431 27.14 -21.78 -5.04
C LYS A 431 25.99 -22.77 -4.91
N ILE A 432 24.75 -22.31 -5.02
CA ILE A 432 23.55 -23.18 -5.02
C ILE A 432 23.57 -24.08 -6.24
N VAL A 433 23.94 -23.56 -7.40
CA VAL A 433 24.02 -24.33 -8.65
C VAL A 433 25.17 -25.33 -8.58
N GLU A 434 26.36 -24.92 -8.16
CA GLU A 434 27.54 -25.79 -7.95
C GLU A 434 27.25 -26.93 -6.96
N ALA A 435 26.43 -26.67 -5.95
CA ALA A 435 26.04 -27.68 -4.96
C ALA A 435 24.95 -28.66 -5.45
N GLY A 436 24.45 -28.53 -6.69
CA GLY A 436 23.39 -29.39 -7.25
C GLY A 436 21.96 -28.91 -6.97
N GLY A 437 21.80 -27.70 -6.41
CA GLY A 437 20.49 -27.15 -6.04
C GLY A 437 19.58 -26.90 -7.24
N LEU A 438 20.13 -26.49 -8.39
CA LEU A 438 19.35 -26.32 -9.61
C LEU A 438 18.72 -27.64 -10.07
N THR A 439 19.51 -28.72 -10.10
CA THR A 439 19.02 -30.04 -10.50
C THR A 439 17.91 -30.52 -9.56
N SER A 440 18.08 -30.30 -8.26
CA SER A 440 17.06 -30.62 -7.26
C SER A 440 15.75 -29.84 -7.48
N LEU A 441 15.84 -28.53 -7.75
CA LEU A 441 14.69 -27.68 -8.03
C LEU A 441 13.96 -28.08 -9.34
N LEU A 442 14.69 -28.45 -10.38
CA LEU A 442 14.11 -28.93 -11.64
C LEU A 442 13.44 -30.31 -11.45
N MET A 443 14.03 -31.19 -10.65
CA MET A 443 13.39 -32.45 -10.28
C MET A 443 12.07 -32.22 -9.54
N LEU A 444 12.02 -31.26 -8.61
CA LEU A 444 10.78 -30.90 -7.91
C LEU A 444 9.70 -30.35 -8.86
N LEU A 445 10.06 -29.55 -9.86
CA LEU A 445 9.10 -29.13 -10.90
C LEU A 445 8.53 -30.32 -11.67
N ARG A 446 9.35 -31.35 -11.93
CA ARG A 446 8.96 -32.54 -12.69
C ARG A 446 8.09 -33.50 -11.89
N SER A 447 8.41 -33.74 -10.62
CA SER A 447 7.85 -34.86 -9.85
C SER A 447 6.87 -34.45 -8.75
N SER A 448 6.80 -33.17 -8.38
CA SER A 448 5.93 -32.72 -7.29
C SER A 448 4.51 -32.48 -7.79
N GLU A 449 3.53 -33.13 -7.15
CA GLU A 449 2.10 -32.84 -7.34
C GLU A 449 1.64 -31.63 -6.52
N ASP A 450 2.38 -31.25 -5.48
CA ASP A 450 2.12 -30.06 -4.67
C ASP A 450 2.41 -28.77 -5.44
N GLU A 451 1.35 -27.99 -5.67
CA GLU A 451 1.39 -26.72 -6.38
C GLU A 451 2.22 -25.65 -5.65
N THR A 452 2.23 -25.65 -4.31
CA THR A 452 3.08 -24.75 -3.52
C THR A 452 4.55 -25.06 -3.74
N ILE A 453 4.93 -26.33 -3.78
CA ILE A 453 6.31 -26.73 -4.07
C ILE A 453 6.70 -26.29 -5.48
N ARG A 454 5.86 -26.59 -6.49
CA ARG A 454 6.14 -26.17 -7.88
C ARG A 454 6.29 -24.66 -8.00
N ARG A 455 5.42 -23.88 -7.36
CA ARG A 455 5.47 -22.42 -7.32
C ARG A 455 6.76 -21.88 -6.72
N VAL A 456 7.15 -22.37 -5.54
CA VAL A 456 8.35 -21.87 -4.84
C VAL A 456 9.61 -22.34 -5.57
N ALA A 457 9.61 -23.54 -6.14
CA ALA A 457 10.71 -24.03 -6.97
C ALA A 457 10.89 -23.18 -8.26
N ALA A 458 9.80 -22.86 -8.95
CA ALA A 458 9.83 -21.94 -10.09
C ALA A 458 10.35 -20.56 -9.69
N GLY A 459 9.96 -20.05 -8.52
CA GLY A 459 10.48 -18.80 -7.96
C GLY A 459 11.99 -18.85 -7.64
N ALA A 460 12.48 -19.96 -7.09
CA ALA A 460 13.90 -20.17 -6.85
C ALA A 460 14.68 -20.19 -8.18
N ILE A 461 14.18 -20.91 -9.18
CA ILE A 461 14.77 -20.94 -10.54
C ILE A 461 14.76 -19.55 -11.17
N ALA A 462 13.69 -18.76 -10.98
CA ALA A 462 13.65 -17.37 -11.46
C ALA A 462 14.76 -16.51 -10.85
N ASN A 463 15.04 -16.67 -9.55
CA ASN A 463 16.14 -15.99 -8.89
C ASN A 463 17.50 -16.45 -9.43
N LEU A 464 17.71 -17.77 -9.58
CA LEU A 464 18.95 -18.32 -10.16
C LEU A 464 19.18 -17.85 -11.59
N ALA A 465 18.11 -17.70 -12.38
CA ALA A 465 18.14 -17.21 -13.76
C ALA A 465 18.52 -15.72 -13.88
N MET A 466 18.71 -14.98 -12.79
CA MET A 466 19.24 -13.61 -12.85
C MET A 466 20.73 -13.56 -13.20
N ASN A 467 21.48 -14.63 -12.93
CA ASN A 467 22.90 -14.74 -13.29
C ASN A 467 23.05 -15.44 -14.66
N GLU A 468 23.74 -14.80 -15.61
CA GLU A 468 23.96 -15.29 -16.96
C GLU A 468 24.61 -16.69 -17.03
N THR A 469 25.57 -17.00 -16.13
CA THR A 469 26.25 -18.31 -16.13
C THR A 469 25.29 -19.45 -15.78
N ASN A 470 24.34 -19.19 -14.89
CA ASN A 470 23.33 -20.15 -14.49
C ASN A 470 22.28 -20.36 -15.58
N GLN A 471 22.00 -19.35 -16.42
CA GLN A 471 21.01 -19.46 -17.49
C GLN A 471 21.39 -20.55 -18.50
N ASP A 472 22.66 -20.65 -18.88
CA ASP A 472 23.15 -21.71 -19.77
C ASP A 472 22.91 -23.11 -19.18
N LEU A 473 23.12 -23.27 -17.86
CA LEU A 473 22.88 -24.52 -17.14
C LEU A 473 21.40 -24.85 -16.99
N ILE A 474 20.55 -23.85 -16.70
CA ILE A 474 19.09 -24.01 -16.65
C ILE A 474 18.58 -24.52 -18.00
N MET A 475 19.03 -23.92 -19.09
CA MET A 475 18.70 -24.36 -20.44
C MET A 475 19.23 -25.78 -20.73
N ALA A 476 20.49 -26.07 -20.38
CA ALA A 476 21.08 -27.38 -20.64
C ALA A 476 20.36 -28.54 -19.93
N GLN A 477 19.74 -28.27 -18.78
CA GLN A 477 18.96 -29.25 -18.00
C GLN A 477 17.47 -29.30 -18.41
N GLY A 478 17.07 -28.63 -19.50
CA GLY A 478 15.67 -28.62 -19.98
C GLY A 478 14.73 -27.79 -19.09
N GLY A 479 15.26 -26.75 -18.44
CA GLY A 479 14.51 -25.93 -17.49
C GLY A 479 13.33 -25.20 -18.13
N VAL A 480 13.44 -24.74 -19.39
CA VAL A 480 12.31 -24.06 -20.06
C VAL A 480 11.20 -25.04 -20.39
N THR A 481 11.53 -26.27 -20.81
CA THR A 481 10.51 -27.31 -21.01
C THR A 481 9.74 -27.60 -19.72
N LEU A 482 10.44 -27.77 -18.60
CA LEU A 482 9.79 -28.05 -17.30
C LEU A 482 8.95 -26.86 -16.80
N LEU A 483 9.46 -25.64 -16.96
CA LEU A 483 8.69 -24.43 -16.66
C LEU A 483 7.45 -24.32 -17.54
N SER A 484 7.56 -24.67 -18.83
CA SER A 484 6.44 -24.64 -19.78
C SER A 484 5.36 -25.68 -19.43
N MET A 485 5.75 -26.89 -19.03
CA MET A 485 4.83 -27.91 -18.51
C MET A 485 4.17 -27.46 -17.20
N THR A 486 4.95 -26.85 -16.29
CA THR A 486 4.40 -26.31 -15.04
C THR A 486 3.36 -25.21 -15.33
N ALA A 487 3.57 -24.39 -16.36
CA ALA A 487 2.59 -23.38 -16.77
C ALA A 487 1.34 -23.94 -17.44
N SER A 488 1.41 -25.08 -18.14
CA SER A 488 0.22 -25.72 -18.72
C SER A 488 -0.67 -26.35 -17.66
N ASP A 489 -0.07 -26.82 -16.56
CA ASP A 489 -0.76 -27.60 -15.53
C ASP A 489 -1.20 -26.73 -14.34
N ALA A 490 -0.74 -25.48 -14.26
CA ALA A 490 -1.05 -24.58 -13.15
C ALA A 490 -2.30 -23.72 -13.43
N GLU A 491 -3.21 -23.71 -12.47
CA GLU A 491 -4.37 -22.81 -12.46
C GLU A 491 -4.10 -21.55 -11.61
N ASP A 492 -3.23 -21.65 -10.58
CA ASP A 492 -2.88 -20.54 -9.70
C ASP A 492 -2.10 -19.42 -10.43
N PRO A 493 -2.64 -18.18 -10.47
CA PRO A 493 -1.94 -17.04 -11.06
C PRO A 493 -0.56 -16.77 -10.43
N GLN A 494 -0.35 -17.09 -9.15
CA GLN A 494 0.95 -16.85 -8.52
C GLN A 494 2.01 -17.85 -9.00
N THR A 495 1.65 -19.11 -9.25
CA THR A 495 2.51 -20.10 -9.91
C THR A 495 2.89 -19.63 -11.32
N LEU A 496 1.90 -19.23 -12.13
CA LEU A 496 2.11 -18.72 -13.48
C LEU A 496 3.02 -17.48 -13.49
N ARG A 497 2.87 -16.60 -12.50
CA ARG A 497 3.72 -15.42 -12.35
C ARG A 497 5.18 -15.79 -12.09
N MET A 498 5.46 -16.79 -11.24
CA MET A 498 6.83 -17.24 -10.97
C MET A 498 7.45 -17.87 -12.21
N VAL A 499 6.68 -18.72 -12.92
CA VAL A 499 7.11 -19.34 -14.17
C VAL A 499 7.41 -18.30 -15.26
N ALA A 500 6.47 -17.37 -15.49
CA ALA A 500 6.67 -16.25 -16.42
C ALA A 500 7.89 -15.41 -16.03
N GLY A 501 8.13 -15.20 -14.74
CA GLY A 501 9.30 -14.49 -14.22
C GLY A 501 10.62 -15.18 -14.55
N ALA A 502 10.68 -16.52 -14.41
CA ALA A 502 11.85 -17.32 -14.76
C ALA A 502 12.13 -17.26 -16.27
N ILE A 503 11.11 -17.51 -17.10
CA ILE A 503 11.26 -17.46 -18.56
C ILE A 503 11.65 -16.04 -19.01
N ALA A 504 11.07 -14.99 -18.41
CA ALA A 504 11.41 -13.60 -18.74
C ALA A 504 12.86 -13.22 -18.43
N ASN A 505 13.46 -13.80 -17.39
CA ASN A 505 14.89 -13.61 -17.10
C ASN A 505 15.76 -14.30 -18.16
N LEU A 506 15.38 -15.51 -18.58
CA LEU A 506 16.08 -16.26 -19.65
C LEU A 506 15.95 -15.59 -21.03
N CYS A 507 14.83 -14.92 -21.31
CA CYS A 507 14.63 -14.13 -22.54
C CYS A 507 15.62 -12.98 -22.72
N GLY A 508 16.30 -12.55 -21.64
CA GLY A 508 17.28 -11.46 -21.67
C GLY A 508 18.66 -11.85 -22.20
N ASN A 509 18.88 -13.11 -22.58
CA ASN A 509 20.17 -13.61 -23.03
C ASN A 509 20.19 -13.86 -24.54
N ASP A 510 21.03 -13.08 -25.25
CA ASP A 510 21.16 -13.11 -26.70
C ASP A 510 21.57 -14.51 -27.23
N LYS A 511 22.34 -15.29 -26.45
CA LYS A 511 22.85 -16.61 -26.85
C LYS A 511 21.80 -17.71 -26.77
N LEU A 512 20.75 -17.52 -25.97
CA LEU A 512 19.80 -18.59 -25.63
C LEU A 512 18.52 -18.59 -26.47
N GLN A 513 18.29 -17.56 -27.29
CA GLN A 513 17.02 -17.33 -28.00
C GLN A 513 16.49 -18.53 -28.79
N THR A 514 17.34 -19.13 -29.64
CA THR A 514 16.93 -20.24 -30.51
C THR A 514 16.56 -21.47 -29.69
N ARG A 515 17.32 -21.73 -28.62
CA ARG A 515 17.05 -22.85 -27.70
C ARG A 515 15.80 -22.59 -26.87
N LEU A 516 15.63 -21.37 -26.34
CA LEU A 516 14.45 -20.95 -25.58
C LEU A 516 13.17 -21.11 -26.39
N ARG A 517 13.20 -20.72 -27.68
CA ARG A 517 12.09 -20.98 -28.61
C ARG A 517 11.86 -22.48 -28.80
N GLY A 518 12.92 -23.24 -29.09
CA GLY A 518 12.85 -24.68 -29.32
C GLY A 518 12.26 -25.47 -28.14
N GLU A 519 12.55 -25.05 -26.91
CA GLU A 519 12.01 -25.63 -25.68
C GLU A 519 10.58 -25.14 -25.33
N GLY A 520 9.98 -24.30 -26.17
CA GLY A 520 8.59 -23.83 -26.03
C GLY A 520 8.41 -22.58 -25.17
N GLY A 521 9.47 -21.87 -24.79
CA GLY A 521 9.37 -20.73 -23.85
C GLY A 521 8.48 -19.59 -24.34
N ILE A 522 8.53 -19.23 -25.63
CA ILE A 522 7.66 -18.19 -26.19
C ILE A 522 6.18 -18.65 -26.18
N LYS A 523 5.93 -19.89 -26.58
CA LYS A 523 4.58 -20.49 -26.56
C LYS A 523 4.01 -20.56 -25.15
N ALA A 524 4.83 -20.87 -24.14
CA ALA A 524 4.42 -20.86 -22.75
C ALA A 524 4.03 -19.46 -22.27
N LEU A 525 4.84 -18.43 -22.58
CA LEU A 525 4.50 -17.04 -22.26
C LEU A 525 3.16 -16.62 -22.89
N LEU A 526 2.92 -16.96 -24.16
CA LEU A 526 1.67 -16.65 -24.84
C LEU A 526 0.48 -17.49 -24.33
N GLY A 527 0.71 -18.75 -23.94
CA GLY A 527 -0.29 -19.62 -23.34
C GLY A 527 -0.82 -19.07 -22.02
N MET A 528 0.07 -18.53 -21.18
CA MET A 528 -0.25 -17.94 -19.89
C MET A 528 -1.05 -16.63 -19.98
N VAL A 529 -1.13 -15.99 -21.16
CA VAL A 529 -1.94 -14.77 -21.36
C VAL A 529 -3.40 -15.00 -20.97
N LYS A 530 -3.92 -16.22 -21.17
CA LYS A 530 -5.31 -16.58 -20.90
C LYS A 530 -5.72 -16.40 -19.43
N CYS A 531 -4.78 -16.40 -18.48
CA CYS A 531 -5.10 -16.21 -17.06
C CYS A 531 -5.62 -14.80 -16.75
N GLY A 532 -5.34 -13.80 -17.60
CA GLY A 532 -5.81 -12.42 -17.42
C GLY A 532 -5.24 -11.67 -16.21
N HIS A 533 -4.44 -12.32 -15.35
CA HIS A 533 -3.96 -11.71 -14.11
C HIS A 533 -2.89 -10.64 -14.39
N PRO A 534 -3.05 -9.38 -13.91
CA PRO A 534 -2.16 -8.27 -14.27
C PRO A 534 -0.67 -8.53 -14.00
N ASP A 535 -0.33 -9.16 -12.88
CA ASP A 535 1.06 -9.45 -12.54
C ASP A 535 1.70 -10.52 -13.45
N VAL A 536 0.91 -11.49 -13.92
CA VAL A 536 1.39 -12.52 -14.87
C VAL A 536 1.61 -11.86 -16.22
N LEU A 537 0.64 -11.07 -16.69
CA LEU A 537 0.75 -10.30 -17.93
C LEU A 537 1.94 -9.34 -17.92
N ALA A 538 2.26 -8.72 -16.77
CA ALA A 538 3.44 -7.87 -16.63
C ALA A 538 4.75 -8.65 -16.78
N GLN A 539 4.83 -9.88 -16.26
CA GLN A 539 6.00 -10.75 -16.47
C GLN A 539 6.11 -11.24 -17.91
N ILE A 540 4.99 -11.58 -18.55
CA ILE A 540 4.94 -11.94 -19.96
C ILE A 540 5.42 -10.77 -20.84
N ALA A 541 4.90 -9.57 -20.60
CA ALA A 541 5.32 -8.36 -21.29
C ALA A 541 6.82 -8.11 -21.11
N ARG A 542 7.34 -8.25 -19.88
CA ARG A 542 8.78 -8.14 -19.58
C ARG A 542 9.61 -9.16 -20.38
N GLY A 543 9.18 -10.42 -20.43
CA GLY A 543 9.86 -11.47 -21.17
C GLY A 543 9.88 -11.21 -22.68
N ILE A 544 8.75 -10.80 -23.25
CA ILE A 544 8.64 -10.45 -24.68
C ILE A 544 9.52 -9.23 -25.00
N ALA A 545 9.54 -8.21 -24.16
CA ALA A 545 10.38 -7.03 -24.33
C ALA A 545 11.87 -7.36 -24.28
N ASN A 546 12.29 -8.19 -23.32
CA ASN A 546 13.66 -8.67 -23.21
C ASN A 546 14.06 -9.44 -24.47
N PHE A 547 13.22 -10.38 -24.92
CA PHE A 547 13.48 -11.17 -26.11
C PHE A 547 13.59 -10.29 -27.37
N ALA A 548 12.64 -9.36 -27.57
CA ALA A 548 12.66 -8.43 -28.70
C ALA A 548 13.92 -7.55 -28.71
N LYS A 549 14.33 -7.04 -27.53
CA LYS A 549 15.57 -6.26 -27.39
C LYS A 549 16.80 -7.09 -27.76
N CYS A 550 16.87 -8.32 -27.31
CA CYS A 550 17.96 -9.24 -27.61
C CYS A 550 18.01 -9.58 -29.10
N GLU A 551 16.87 -9.89 -29.74
CA GLU A 551 16.79 -10.10 -31.19
C GLU A 551 17.26 -8.87 -31.95
N SER A 552 16.86 -7.69 -31.44
CA SER A 552 17.20 -6.44 -32.06
C SER A 552 18.71 -6.20 -32.09
N ARG A 553 19.38 -6.41 -30.96
CA ARG A 553 20.84 -6.32 -30.83
C ARG A 553 21.57 -7.33 -31.71
N ALA A 554 21.12 -8.59 -31.72
CA ALA A 554 21.75 -9.65 -32.51
C ALA A 554 21.72 -9.34 -34.01
N ALA A 555 20.63 -8.76 -34.50
CA ALA A 555 20.50 -8.38 -35.89
C ALA A 555 21.27 -7.10 -36.25
N THR A 556 21.38 -6.11 -35.35
CA THR A 556 22.31 -4.96 -35.54
C THR A 556 23.77 -5.41 -35.62
N GLN A 557 24.15 -6.49 -34.92
CA GLN A 557 25.49 -7.09 -34.98
C GLN A 557 25.72 -8.00 -36.19
N GLY A 558 24.72 -8.17 -37.07
CA GLY A 558 24.82 -9.05 -38.24
C GLY A 558 24.71 -10.54 -37.94
N ASN A 559 24.44 -10.92 -36.68
CA ASN A 559 24.33 -12.33 -36.26
C ASN A 559 22.97 -12.95 -36.61
N LYS A 560 21.97 -12.13 -36.96
CA LYS A 560 20.60 -12.57 -37.28
C LYS A 560 20.01 -11.71 -38.40
N VAL A 561 19.58 -12.32 -39.51
CA VAL A 561 19.11 -11.61 -40.71
C VAL A 561 17.67 -12.03 -41.11
N GLY A 562 16.98 -12.75 -40.21
CA GLY A 562 15.64 -13.31 -40.46
C GLY A 562 14.51 -12.54 -39.78
N ARG A 563 13.28 -12.96 -40.10
CA ARG A 563 12.06 -12.55 -39.39
C ARG A 563 12.18 -12.87 -37.89
N SER A 564 11.60 -12.01 -37.05
CA SER A 564 11.65 -12.21 -35.59
C SER A 564 10.95 -13.50 -35.18
N LEU A 565 11.58 -14.24 -34.26
CA LEU A 565 11.03 -15.46 -33.69
C LEU A 565 9.75 -15.21 -32.87
N LEU A 566 9.61 -14.02 -32.28
CA LEU A 566 8.38 -13.60 -31.61
C LEU A 566 7.23 -13.44 -32.61
N VAL A 567 7.53 -12.91 -33.80
CA VAL A 567 6.52 -12.76 -34.86
C VAL A 567 6.16 -14.14 -35.44
N ASP A 568 7.14 -15.03 -35.63
CA ASP A 568 6.90 -16.40 -36.06
C ASP A 568 6.00 -17.20 -35.11
N ASP A 569 6.16 -17.01 -33.79
CA ASP A 569 5.36 -17.69 -32.78
C ASP A 569 4.05 -16.94 -32.44
N GLY A 570 3.70 -15.90 -33.19
CA GLY A 570 2.39 -15.23 -33.10
C GLY A 570 2.25 -14.27 -31.92
N ALA A 571 3.36 -13.70 -31.40
CA ALA A 571 3.30 -12.73 -30.30
C ALA A 571 2.82 -11.34 -30.74
N LEU A 572 3.00 -10.98 -32.02
CA LEU A 572 2.75 -9.63 -32.53
C LEU A 572 1.30 -9.13 -32.31
N PRO A 573 0.24 -9.91 -32.59
CA PRO A 573 -1.14 -9.47 -32.31
C PRO A 573 -1.37 -9.13 -30.84
N TRP A 574 -0.79 -9.91 -29.92
CA TRP A 574 -0.89 -9.65 -28.49
C TRP A 574 -0.12 -8.40 -28.05
N ILE A 575 1.05 -8.16 -28.64
CA ILE A 575 1.84 -6.93 -28.44
C ILE A 575 1.02 -5.71 -28.89
N VAL A 576 0.44 -5.74 -30.09
CA VAL A 576 -0.37 -4.62 -30.60
C VAL A 576 -1.56 -4.34 -29.69
N LYS A 577 -2.31 -5.38 -29.31
CA LYS A 577 -3.46 -5.25 -28.40
C LYS A 577 -3.12 -4.62 -27.06
N ASN A 578 -1.89 -4.80 -26.56
CA ASN A 578 -1.46 -4.31 -25.25
C ASN A 578 -0.54 -3.08 -25.31
N ALA A 579 -0.30 -2.51 -26.50
CA ALA A 579 0.56 -1.36 -26.66
C ALA A 579 0.03 -0.12 -25.92
N ASN A 580 -1.30 0.00 -25.80
CA ASN A 580 -1.98 1.05 -25.04
C ASN A 580 -2.70 0.50 -23.78
N ASN A 581 -2.14 -0.52 -23.12
CA ASN A 581 -2.73 -1.09 -21.91
C ASN A 581 -2.78 -0.07 -20.77
N GLU A 582 -3.84 -0.05 -19.95
CA GLU A 582 -3.98 0.89 -18.82
C GLU A 582 -2.91 0.68 -17.72
N ALA A 583 -2.52 -0.58 -17.50
CA ALA A 583 -1.50 -0.94 -16.53
C ALA A 583 -0.11 -0.52 -17.01
N ALA A 584 0.46 0.50 -16.35
CA ALA A 584 1.77 1.06 -16.69
C ALA A 584 2.92 0.02 -16.81
N PRO A 585 3.02 -1.03 -15.96
CA PRO A 585 4.07 -2.04 -16.10
C PRO A 585 3.96 -2.85 -17.40
N ILE A 586 2.75 -3.21 -17.83
CA ILE A 586 2.50 -3.94 -19.08
C ILE A 586 2.81 -3.01 -20.25
N ARG A 587 2.15 -1.85 -20.28
CA ARG A 587 2.30 -0.84 -21.34
C ARG A 587 3.76 -0.54 -21.65
N ARG A 588 4.55 -0.19 -20.63
CA ARG A 588 5.98 0.16 -20.81
C ARG A 588 6.79 -0.95 -21.50
N HIS A 589 6.57 -2.21 -21.11
CA HIS A 589 7.32 -3.32 -21.68
C HIS A 589 6.87 -3.61 -23.11
N ILE A 590 5.57 -3.51 -23.39
CA ILE A 590 5.02 -3.72 -24.73
C ILE A 590 5.44 -2.61 -25.70
N GLU A 591 5.40 -1.35 -25.29
CA GLU A 591 5.89 -0.23 -26.10
C GLU A 591 7.37 -0.43 -26.47
N LEU A 592 8.19 -0.87 -25.51
CA LEU A 592 9.60 -1.18 -25.75
C LEU A 592 9.78 -2.37 -26.71
N ALA A 593 8.99 -3.44 -26.53
CA ALA A 593 9.02 -4.62 -27.39
C ALA A 593 8.69 -4.24 -28.84
N LEU A 594 7.64 -3.43 -29.04
CA LEU A 594 7.19 -3.01 -30.35
C LEU A 594 8.24 -2.16 -31.07
N CYS A 595 8.87 -1.22 -30.37
CA CYS A 595 9.98 -0.43 -30.92
C CYS A 595 11.17 -1.30 -31.34
N HIS A 596 11.52 -2.34 -30.57
CA HIS A 596 12.63 -3.23 -30.93
C HIS A 596 12.30 -4.17 -32.10
N LEU A 597 11.07 -4.67 -32.19
CA LEU A 597 10.63 -5.49 -33.31
C LEU A 597 10.62 -4.71 -34.63
N ALA A 598 10.17 -3.45 -34.58
CA ALA A 598 10.04 -2.59 -35.75
C ALA A 598 11.37 -2.00 -36.25
N GLN A 599 12.45 -2.09 -35.47
CA GLN A 599 13.81 -1.72 -35.94
C GLN A 599 14.32 -2.65 -37.06
N HIS A 600 13.75 -3.84 -37.19
CA HIS A 600 14.13 -4.79 -38.22
C HIS A 600 13.24 -4.64 -39.45
N GLU A 601 13.85 -4.22 -40.56
CA GLU A 601 13.13 -4.00 -41.81
C GLU A 601 12.39 -5.26 -42.30
N VAL A 602 12.92 -6.45 -42.00
CA VAL A 602 12.28 -7.72 -42.32
C VAL A 602 10.90 -7.87 -41.67
N ASN A 603 10.70 -7.28 -40.49
CA ASN A 603 9.42 -7.31 -39.76
C ASN A 603 8.46 -6.19 -40.22
N ALA A 604 8.90 -5.22 -41.03
CA ALA A 604 8.11 -4.03 -41.32
C ALA A 604 6.76 -4.35 -41.99
N LYS A 605 6.71 -5.38 -42.84
CA LYS A 605 5.44 -5.83 -43.45
C LYS A 605 4.46 -6.39 -42.42
N ASP A 606 4.95 -7.18 -41.46
CA ASP A 606 4.13 -7.73 -40.38
C ASP A 606 3.61 -6.61 -39.45
N ILE A 607 4.48 -5.64 -39.15
CA ILE A 607 4.13 -4.43 -38.36
C ILE A 607 3.00 -3.64 -39.04
N VAL A 608 3.03 -3.52 -40.36
CA VAL A 608 1.97 -2.85 -41.12
C VAL A 608 0.69 -3.70 -41.14
N SER A 609 0.78 -4.99 -41.47
CA SER A 609 -0.40 -5.85 -41.63
C SER A 609 -1.18 -6.05 -40.33
N GLU A 610 -0.49 -6.12 -39.19
CA GLU A 610 -1.11 -6.29 -37.87
C GLU A 610 -1.54 -4.95 -37.21
N GLY A 611 -1.46 -3.83 -37.93
CA GLY A 611 -1.88 -2.52 -37.42
C GLY A 611 -0.96 -1.90 -36.38
N ALA A 612 0.23 -2.47 -36.15
CA ALA A 612 1.21 -1.97 -35.19
C ALA A 612 1.77 -0.59 -35.54
N LEU A 613 1.72 -0.19 -36.81
CA LEU A 613 2.19 1.13 -37.27
C LEU A 613 1.50 2.28 -36.52
N TRP A 614 0.19 2.18 -36.27
CA TRP A 614 -0.56 3.22 -35.54
C TRP A 614 -0.11 3.34 -34.09
N GLU A 615 0.14 2.21 -33.43
CA GLU A 615 0.66 2.19 -32.07
C GLU A 615 2.08 2.74 -32.00
N LEU A 616 2.95 2.48 -32.98
CA LEU A 616 4.28 3.08 -33.04
C LEU A 616 4.23 4.60 -33.18
N VAL A 617 3.32 5.14 -34.00
CA VAL A 617 3.11 6.58 -34.15
C VAL A 617 2.54 7.20 -32.86
N ARG A 618 1.60 6.52 -32.20
CA ARG A 618 1.12 6.95 -30.87
C ARG A 618 2.28 6.99 -29.87
N ILE A 619 3.11 5.96 -29.83
CA ILE A 619 4.26 5.88 -28.91
C ILE A 619 5.25 7.01 -29.20
N SER A 620 5.53 7.36 -30.46
CA SER A 620 6.45 8.45 -30.80
C SER A 620 5.95 9.84 -30.41
N ARG A 621 4.65 10.01 -30.12
CA ARG A 621 4.03 11.29 -29.75
C ARG A 621 3.69 11.37 -28.27
N ASP A 622 3.01 10.34 -27.76
CA ASP A 622 2.29 10.39 -26.48
C ASP A 622 2.95 9.57 -25.37
N CYS A 623 4.01 8.80 -25.67
CA CYS A 623 4.69 7.99 -24.64
C CYS A 623 5.34 8.90 -23.59
N SER A 624 5.03 8.63 -22.30
CA SER A 624 5.56 9.40 -21.16
C SER A 624 7.06 9.22 -20.93
N ARG A 625 7.67 8.17 -21.50
CA ARG A 625 9.10 7.87 -21.38
C ARG A 625 9.86 8.36 -22.60
N GLU A 626 10.71 9.37 -22.42
CA GLU A 626 11.54 9.96 -23.46
C GLU A 626 12.34 8.94 -24.26
N ASP A 627 12.96 7.98 -23.58
CA ASP A 627 13.81 6.97 -24.20
C ASP A 627 13.03 6.08 -25.18
N ILE A 628 11.81 5.67 -24.82
CA ILE A 628 10.94 4.87 -25.68
C ILE A 628 10.38 5.72 -26.82
N ARG A 629 9.96 6.95 -26.52
CA ARG A 629 9.42 7.88 -27.52
C ARG A 629 10.43 8.19 -28.62
N MET A 630 11.67 8.51 -28.23
CA MET A 630 12.77 8.74 -29.17
C MET A 630 13.13 7.47 -29.95
N LEU A 631 13.05 6.30 -29.34
CA LEU A 631 13.27 5.03 -30.03
C LEU A 631 12.20 4.77 -31.10
N ALA A 632 10.93 5.02 -30.79
CA ALA A 632 9.82 4.90 -31.74
C ALA A 632 9.99 5.86 -32.92
N TYR A 633 10.28 7.15 -32.65
CA TYR A 633 10.53 8.15 -33.67
C TYR A 633 11.69 7.77 -34.60
N ARG A 634 12.82 7.32 -34.04
CA ARG A 634 13.98 6.83 -34.82
C ARG A 634 13.61 5.62 -35.67
N THR A 635 12.81 4.71 -35.12
CA THR A 635 12.39 3.50 -35.84
C THR A 635 11.54 3.85 -37.05
N LEU A 636 10.52 4.71 -36.88
CA LEU A 636 9.66 5.20 -37.96
C LEU A 636 10.42 5.98 -39.03
N THR A 637 11.46 6.73 -38.64
CA THR A 637 12.29 7.51 -39.58
C THR A 637 13.41 6.70 -40.24
N SER A 638 13.78 5.54 -39.69
CA SER A 638 14.84 4.69 -40.24
C SER A 638 14.36 3.61 -41.21
N SER A 639 13.10 3.17 -41.11
CA SER A 639 12.54 2.11 -41.95
C SER A 639 11.89 2.67 -43.24
N PRO A 640 12.42 2.35 -44.44
CA PRO A 640 11.83 2.78 -45.71
C PRO A 640 10.40 2.26 -45.91
N THR A 641 10.12 1.02 -45.50
CA THR A 641 8.78 0.42 -45.62
C THR A 641 7.76 1.16 -44.76
N LEU A 642 8.09 1.44 -43.48
CA LEU A 642 7.19 2.18 -42.59
C LEU A 642 6.98 3.62 -43.10
N GLN A 643 8.02 4.30 -43.59
CA GLN A 643 7.89 5.63 -44.19
C GLN A 643 7.02 5.65 -45.45
N SER A 644 7.18 4.66 -46.32
CA SER A 644 6.35 4.52 -47.53
C SER A 644 4.88 4.38 -47.14
N GLU A 645 4.61 3.58 -46.11
CA GLU A 645 3.26 3.32 -45.62
C GLU A 645 2.65 4.53 -44.91
N MET A 646 3.42 5.25 -44.10
CA MET A 646 2.99 6.50 -43.48
C MET A 646 2.64 7.56 -44.53
N ARG A 647 3.43 7.68 -45.61
CA ARG A 647 3.11 8.57 -46.74
C ARG A 647 1.82 8.16 -47.45
N ARG A 648 1.61 6.85 -47.65
CA ARG A 648 0.37 6.30 -48.22
C ARG A 648 -0.86 6.67 -47.38
N LEU A 649 -0.71 6.60 -46.05
CA LEU A 649 -1.79 6.89 -45.09
C LEU A 649 -1.88 8.36 -44.66
N ARG A 650 -1.01 9.24 -45.18
CA ARG A 650 -0.90 10.66 -44.81
C ARG A 650 -0.71 10.90 -43.31
N ILE A 651 0.11 10.08 -42.67
CA ILE A 651 0.45 10.18 -41.25
C ILE A 651 1.77 10.96 -41.13
N GLU A 652 1.75 12.11 -40.45
CA GLU A 652 2.96 12.84 -40.08
C GLU A 652 3.59 12.20 -38.84
N CYS A 653 4.90 12.31 -38.65
CA CYS A 653 5.58 11.72 -37.48
C CYS A 653 5.55 12.69 -36.31
#